data_AF-A0AAD9I421-F1
#
_entry.id   AF-A0AAD9I421-F1
#
_cell.length_a   1.000
_cell.length_b   1.000
_cell.length_c   1.000
_cell.angle_alpha   90.00
_cell.angle_beta   90.00
_cell.angle_gamma   90.00
#
_symmetry.space_group_name_H-M   'P 1'
#
loop_
_entity.id
_entity.type
_entity.pdbx_description
1 polymer ?
#
loop_
_entity_poly.entity_id
_entity_poly.type
_entity_poly.pdbx_seq_one_letter_code
_entity_poly.pdbx_strand_id
1 'polypeptide(L)'
;MLLRRSISRRSMPSGASPPRVTLSATAATAHFSRESSKENMAPPDAEEYEAQRRRIEELKAEVGSLQYNLATQEKDREVAREEAESELREAKRRAEADFKAKQAAEGEKTKAQRQAAALQNELELVRAEKDTQRQQLDKKARDAAEEARLLQEQLEDLTAAKDEAVRLAEREITDLKSKVSASQRITQELVEEAKSRESVLEKTQTLLSERDDRIGKLKAENLRLKATTGDAETIAIIRRELTDQVTHIRKLEATNRDQLAELKHLRQMHKAVEIVEEEKRSLQRRLQTAEALETELAEERCQRLRLEDERLAWTAYLEKESSTGAVEFPSPEALARALVQERLHSASLLDKIGEIQPELTDRENLIRNLEGEVKGLKSEIQRLKQAGPSGPSADKARARVERQKALALQEVEYLRAQLKTFDVEDATFQPEQYDQQKATRIQELEALVDKYKTELQALTTELNSLEATSASPAVHPPVVGSKRPWDETGGGDAESEPLGQLVQKKRKLQGDMSELHAAYQLLEKELDVKTEQLAAAQRQLQARRVLALRSNPTSDHEAVRAADMKALKLENDELLKHIERKPTLFATVPASQLAAARRETEEARAETASARKSAQRLKEVWAAKSQEFREAVFSTLGWTVSFLPGGKMRVESVYHPSRTDEHENSIVFDGEKGTMKVGGGPRSAFATKIGNNIRFWVRERGSVPCFLAALTLEFYDEQSKTVTLC
;
A
#
# COMPACT_ATOMS: atom_id res chain seq x y z
N MET A 1 -24.32 -45.09 -23.50
CA MET A 1 -24.76 -46.48 -23.74
C MET A 1 -26.25 -46.57 -23.49
N LEU A 2 -26.98 -47.17 -24.44
CA LEU A 2 -28.22 -47.94 -24.26
C LEU A 2 -29.44 -47.20 -23.64
N LEU A 3 -30.38 -46.74 -24.47
CA LEU A 3 -31.52 -47.49 -25.03
C LEU A 3 -32.70 -47.74 -24.06
N ARG A 4 -33.85 -47.21 -24.51
CA ARG A 4 -35.18 -47.85 -24.58
C ARG A 4 -35.92 -48.21 -23.26
N ARG A 5 -37.17 -47.74 -23.17
CA ARG A 5 -38.42 -48.48 -23.49
C ARG A 5 -39.61 -47.64 -22.96
N SER A 6 -40.46 -47.09 -23.83
CA SER A 6 -41.64 -47.71 -24.47
C SER A 6 -42.84 -47.89 -23.53
N ILE A 7 -43.99 -47.34 -23.94
CA ILE A 7 -45.39 -47.86 -23.92
C ILE A 7 -46.29 -46.61 -23.87
N SER A 8 -47.00 -46.17 -24.93
CA SER A 8 -47.97 -46.82 -25.85
C SER A 8 -49.41 -46.49 -25.44
N ARG A 9 -50.12 -45.87 -26.40
CA ARG A 9 -51.57 -45.96 -26.67
C ARG A 9 -52.47 -45.28 -25.62
N ARG A 10 -53.61 -44.68 -25.96
CA ARG A 10 -54.56 -44.88 -27.05
C ARG A 10 -55.45 -43.62 -27.10
N SER A 11 -55.75 -43.11 -28.29
CA SER A 11 -57.12 -43.06 -28.88
C SER A 11 -57.85 -41.77 -28.58
N MET A 12 -58.65 -41.17 -29.45
CA MET A 12 -58.93 -41.29 -30.88
C MET A 12 -59.74 -39.99 -31.15
N PRO A 13 -59.63 -39.40 -32.34
CA PRO A 13 -60.55 -38.37 -32.81
C PRO A 13 -61.84 -39.04 -33.33
N SER A 14 -62.97 -38.35 -33.34
CA SER A 14 -64.07 -38.53 -34.31
C SER A 14 -65.41 -38.05 -33.75
N GLY A 15 -66.12 -37.32 -34.61
CA GLY A 15 -67.54 -37.55 -34.84
C GLY A 15 -68.47 -36.56 -34.16
N ALA A 16 -69.57 -36.15 -34.76
CA ALA A 16 -70.09 -36.38 -36.10
C ALA A 16 -71.24 -35.37 -36.31
N SER A 17 -71.33 -34.90 -37.55
CA SER A 17 -72.48 -34.50 -38.36
C SER A 17 -73.90 -34.23 -37.77
N PRO A 18 -74.66 -33.34 -38.44
CA PRO A 18 -76.03 -32.89 -38.13
C PRO A 18 -77.08 -33.91 -38.62
N PRO A 19 -78.42 -33.68 -38.58
CA PRO A 19 -79.09 -32.93 -39.68
C PRO A 19 -80.51 -32.33 -39.44
N ARG A 20 -80.97 -31.55 -40.45
CA ARG A 20 -82.28 -31.55 -41.14
C ARG A 20 -83.59 -31.03 -40.45
N VAL A 21 -84.31 -30.03 -41.01
CA VAL A 21 -85.29 -30.06 -42.16
C VAL A 21 -86.60 -30.74 -41.72
N THR A 22 -87.84 -30.24 -41.85
CA THR A 22 -88.49 -29.23 -42.71
C THR A 22 -90.00 -29.14 -42.41
N LEU A 23 -90.62 -28.03 -42.85
CA LEU A 23 -91.94 -27.90 -43.54
C LEU A 23 -93.26 -28.24 -42.82
N SER A 24 -94.14 -27.24 -42.71
CA SER A 24 -95.42 -27.06 -43.46
C SER A 24 -96.26 -26.01 -42.72
N ALA A 25 -96.64 -24.85 -43.27
CA ALA A 25 -97.48 -24.53 -44.44
C ALA A 25 -99.00 -24.74 -44.21
N THR A 26 -99.77 -23.73 -44.69
CA THR A 26 -101.24 -23.65 -44.90
C THR A 26 -102.08 -23.24 -43.68
N ALA A 27 -103.12 -22.41 -43.78
CA ALA A 27 -103.71 -21.63 -44.87
C ALA A 27 -104.69 -20.59 -44.29
N ALA A 28 -105.06 -19.64 -45.15
CA ALA A 28 -105.97 -18.52 -44.95
C ALA A 28 -107.40 -18.88 -44.52
N THR A 29 -108.13 -17.88 -44.00
CA THR A 29 -109.52 -17.62 -44.45
C THR A 29 -109.94 -16.18 -44.14
N ALA A 30 -110.26 -15.44 -45.20
CA ALA A 30 -111.12 -14.27 -45.14
C ALA A 30 -112.58 -14.75 -45.07
N HIS A 31 -113.46 -14.04 -44.37
CA HIS A 31 -114.87 -13.96 -44.77
C HIS A 31 -115.51 -12.62 -44.37
N PHE A 32 -116.14 -12.06 -45.38
CA PHE A 32 -117.02 -10.90 -45.47
C PHE A 32 -118.45 -11.29 -45.07
N SER A 33 -119.26 -10.32 -44.58
CA SER A 33 -120.74 -10.18 -44.67
C SER A 33 -121.38 -9.79 -43.32
N ARG A 34 -122.49 -9.06 -43.21
CA ARG A 34 -123.33 -8.22 -44.08
C ARG A 34 -124.56 -7.81 -43.22
N GLU A 35 -125.01 -6.56 -43.38
CA GLU A 35 -126.36 -5.98 -43.13
C GLU A 35 -127.27 -6.49 -41.98
N SER A 36 -127.79 -5.55 -41.16
CA SER A 36 -129.23 -5.52 -40.88
C SER A 36 -129.71 -4.13 -40.43
N SER A 37 -130.44 -3.49 -41.33
CA SER A 37 -131.29 -2.32 -41.15
C SER A 37 -132.47 -2.59 -40.21
N LYS A 38 -132.82 -1.62 -39.37
CA LYS A 38 -134.23 -1.34 -39.00
C LYS A 38 -134.38 0.03 -38.33
N GLU A 39 -134.91 0.96 -39.12
CA GLU A 39 -135.74 2.06 -38.62
C GLU A 39 -136.79 1.50 -37.66
N ASN A 40 -137.02 2.18 -36.54
CA ASN A 40 -138.33 2.21 -35.91
C ASN A 40 -138.49 3.55 -35.19
N MET A 41 -139.51 4.26 -35.65
CA MET A 41 -140.04 5.51 -35.13
C MET A 41 -140.07 5.56 -33.59
N ALA A 42 -139.79 6.75 -33.07
CA ALA A 42 -140.10 7.13 -31.70
C ALA A 42 -141.61 7.02 -31.42
N PRO A 43 -142.02 6.28 -30.37
CA PRO A 43 -143.13 6.70 -29.53
C PRO A 43 -142.60 7.76 -28.55
N PRO A 44 -143.42 8.74 -28.13
CA PRO A 44 -142.95 9.87 -27.34
C PRO A 44 -142.57 9.39 -25.93
N ASP A 45 -141.26 9.32 -25.66
CA ASP A 45 -140.58 9.40 -24.33
C ASP A 45 -139.04 9.25 -24.49
N ALA A 46 -138.43 9.92 -25.49
CA ALA A 46 -137.06 9.66 -25.96
C ALA A 46 -135.92 10.29 -25.13
N GLU A 47 -136.19 11.30 -24.30
CA GLU A 47 -135.11 12.09 -23.68
C GLU A 47 -134.43 11.39 -22.49
N GLU A 48 -135.16 10.60 -21.70
CA GLU A 48 -134.60 9.92 -20.52
C GLU A 48 -133.70 8.73 -20.89
N TYR A 49 -134.05 8.00 -21.94
CA TYR A 49 -133.26 6.85 -22.42
C TYR A 49 -131.94 7.27 -23.07
N GLU A 50 -131.91 8.39 -23.80
CA GLU A 50 -130.67 8.91 -24.39
C GLU A 50 -129.71 9.45 -23.34
N ALA A 51 -130.20 10.11 -22.29
CA ALA A 51 -129.37 10.58 -21.18
C ALA A 51 -128.75 9.41 -20.41
N GLN A 52 -129.53 8.37 -20.11
CA GLN A 52 -129.01 7.16 -19.47
C GLN A 52 -128.01 6.43 -20.38
N ARG A 53 -128.28 6.37 -21.69
CA ARG A 53 -127.36 5.74 -22.66
C ARG A 53 -126.03 6.48 -22.76
N ARG A 54 -126.02 7.82 -22.80
CA ARG A 54 -124.79 8.62 -22.79
C ARG A 54 -124.00 8.41 -21.50
N ARG A 55 -124.67 8.38 -20.35
CA ARG A 55 -124.00 8.11 -19.07
C ARG A 55 -123.42 6.69 -19.00
N ILE A 56 -124.12 5.71 -19.57
CA ILE A 56 -123.62 4.33 -19.68
C ILE A 56 -122.45 4.25 -20.67
N GLU A 57 -122.47 5.00 -21.78
CA GLU A 57 -121.37 5.04 -22.75
C GLU A 57 -120.13 5.76 -22.17
N GLU A 58 -120.30 6.86 -21.43
CA GLU A 58 -119.24 7.52 -20.67
C GLU A 58 -118.64 6.58 -19.62
N LEU A 59 -119.46 5.92 -18.80
CA LEU A 59 -118.99 4.95 -17.82
C LEU A 59 -118.32 3.75 -18.47
N LYS A 60 -118.79 3.30 -19.64
CA LYS A 60 -118.12 2.24 -20.42
C LYS A 60 -116.79 2.70 -21.00
N ALA A 61 -116.68 3.96 -21.42
CA ALA A 61 -115.42 4.54 -21.89
C ALA A 61 -114.44 4.75 -20.71
N GLU A 62 -114.91 5.21 -19.56
CA GLU A 62 -114.13 5.33 -18.33
C GLU A 62 -113.68 3.95 -17.86
N VAL A 63 -114.59 2.97 -17.78
CA VAL A 63 -114.25 1.58 -17.44
C VAL A 63 -113.30 0.98 -18.46
N GLY A 64 -113.50 1.23 -19.76
CA GLY A 64 -112.58 0.76 -20.82
C GLY A 64 -111.19 1.40 -20.71
N SER A 65 -111.11 2.69 -20.38
CA SER A 65 -109.85 3.40 -20.16
C SER A 65 -109.15 2.93 -18.88
N LEU A 66 -109.90 2.70 -17.80
CA LEU A 66 -109.37 2.15 -16.55
C LEU A 66 -108.95 0.70 -16.72
N GLN A 67 -109.68 -0.10 -17.50
CA GLN A 67 -109.29 -1.46 -17.86
C GLN A 67 -108.03 -1.48 -18.72
N TYR A 68 -107.91 -0.57 -19.70
CA TYR A 68 -106.68 -0.42 -20.48
C TYR A 68 -105.51 0.04 -19.61
N ASN A 69 -105.73 1.00 -18.71
CA ASN A 69 -104.70 1.50 -17.80
C ASN A 69 -104.28 0.44 -16.79
N LEU A 70 -105.21 -0.34 -16.23
CA LEU A 70 -104.90 -1.47 -15.37
C LEU A 70 -104.14 -2.55 -16.14
N ALA A 71 -104.60 -2.93 -17.34
CA ALA A 71 -103.90 -3.91 -18.17
C ALA A 71 -102.51 -3.44 -18.61
N THR A 72 -102.32 -2.13 -18.81
CA THR A 72 -101.01 -1.53 -19.11
C THR A 72 -100.12 -1.54 -17.87
N GLN A 73 -100.65 -1.15 -16.70
CA GLN A 73 -99.90 -1.22 -15.44
C GLN A 73 -99.56 -2.66 -15.03
N GLU A 74 -100.41 -3.63 -15.31
CA GLU A 74 -100.15 -5.05 -15.08
C GLU A 74 -99.02 -5.53 -15.99
N LYS A 75 -99.06 -5.20 -17.29
CA LYS A 75 -97.96 -5.48 -18.22
C LYS A 75 -96.66 -4.78 -17.81
N ASP A 76 -96.70 -3.52 -17.41
CA ASP A 76 -95.51 -2.79 -16.96
C ASP A 76 -94.93 -3.40 -15.68
N ARG A 77 -95.79 -3.88 -14.76
CA ARG A 77 -95.36 -4.62 -13.58
C ARG A 77 -94.77 -5.99 -13.92
N GLU A 78 -95.31 -6.67 -14.93
CA GLU A 78 -94.76 -7.94 -15.43
C GLU A 78 -93.40 -7.72 -16.08
N VAL A 79 -93.27 -6.72 -16.96
CA VAL A 79 -91.99 -6.34 -17.59
C VAL A 79 -90.97 -5.93 -16.52
N ALA A 80 -91.33 -5.09 -15.56
CA ALA A 80 -90.42 -4.70 -14.48
C ALA A 80 -89.99 -5.89 -13.60
N ARG A 81 -90.87 -6.88 -13.40
CA ARG A 81 -90.51 -8.12 -12.70
C ARG A 81 -89.54 -8.96 -13.53
N GLU A 82 -89.80 -9.13 -14.82
CA GLU A 82 -88.92 -9.87 -15.73
C GLU A 82 -87.54 -9.20 -15.85
N GLU A 83 -87.50 -7.87 -15.94
CA GLU A 83 -86.28 -7.07 -15.91
C GLU A 83 -85.53 -7.27 -14.58
N ALA A 84 -86.18 -7.09 -13.43
CA ALA A 84 -85.55 -7.30 -12.12
C ALA A 84 -85.06 -8.75 -11.93
N GLU A 85 -85.79 -9.74 -12.42
CA GLU A 85 -85.34 -11.13 -12.41
C GLU A 85 -84.18 -11.37 -13.37
N SER A 86 -84.17 -10.71 -14.54
CA SER A 86 -83.05 -10.77 -15.49
C SER A 86 -81.79 -10.15 -14.89
N GLU A 87 -81.91 -8.99 -14.24
CA GLU A 87 -80.82 -8.32 -13.52
C GLU A 87 -80.31 -9.16 -12.36
N LEU A 88 -81.19 -9.82 -11.61
CA LEU A 88 -80.79 -10.74 -10.54
C LEU A 88 -80.05 -11.96 -11.09
N ARG A 89 -80.50 -12.51 -12.23
CA ARG A 89 -79.80 -13.63 -12.91
C ARG A 89 -78.45 -13.18 -13.44
N GLU A 90 -78.34 -11.99 -14.01
CA GLU A 90 -77.07 -11.41 -14.45
C GLU A 90 -76.12 -11.15 -13.28
N ALA A 91 -76.61 -10.55 -12.20
CA ALA A 91 -75.81 -10.29 -11.00
C ALA A 91 -75.30 -11.60 -10.37
N LYS A 92 -76.14 -12.65 -10.31
CA LYS A 92 -75.72 -13.99 -9.88
C LYS A 92 -74.66 -14.58 -10.80
N ARG A 93 -74.84 -14.52 -12.12
CA ARG A 93 -73.84 -14.98 -13.10
C ARG A 93 -72.52 -14.23 -12.97
N ARG A 94 -72.55 -12.91 -12.79
CA ARG A 94 -71.35 -12.08 -12.56
C ARG A 94 -70.66 -12.47 -11.25
N ALA A 95 -71.41 -12.62 -10.16
CA ALA A 95 -70.85 -13.05 -8.87
C ALA A 95 -70.24 -14.46 -8.92
N GLU A 96 -70.88 -15.41 -9.61
CA GLU A 96 -70.34 -16.76 -9.83
C GLU A 96 -69.09 -16.75 -10.70
N ALA A 97 -69.06 -15.92 -11.75
CA ALA A 97 -67.89 -15.74 -12.60
C ALA A 97 -66.73 -15.13 -11.81
N ASP A 98 -66.98 -14.09 -11.01
CA ASP A 98 -65.98 -13.45 -10.15
C ASP A 98 -65.48 -14.41 -9.06
N PHE A 99 -66.36 -15.23 -8.47
CA PHE A 99 -65.96 -16.25 -7.50
C PHE A 99 -65.07 -17.32 -8.13
N LYS A 100 -65.42 -17.81 -9.33
CA LYS A 100 -64.59 -18.77 -10.09
C LYS A 100 -63.25 -18.15 -10.49
N ALA A 101 -63.23 -16.88 -10.91
CA ALA A 101 -62.00 -16.16 -11.24
C ALA A 101 -61.09 -16.01 -10.01
N LYS A 102 -61.66 -15.65 -8.84
CA LYS A 102 -60.90 -15.58 -7.58
C LYS A 102 -60.39 -16.94 -7.14
N GLN A 103 -61.17 -18.00 -7.26
CA GLN A 103 -60.74 -19.36 -6.93
C GLN A 103 -59.61 -19.84 -7.86
N ALA A 104 -59.68 -19.51 -9.15
CA ALA A 104 -58.60 -19.78 -10.10
C ALA A 104 -57.32 -19.00 -9.73
N ALA A 105 -57.44 -17.70 -9.43
CA ALA A 105 -56.31 -16.86 -9.03
C ALA A 105 -55.65 -17.33 -7.71
N GLU A 106 -56.44 -17.71 -6.69
CA GLU A 106 -55.90 -18.30 -5.45
C GLU A 106 -55.28 -19.69 -5.72
N GLY A 107 -55.84 -20.49 -6.64
CA GLY A 107 -55.25 -21.74 -7.10
C GLY A 107 -53.89 -21.55 -7.79
N GLU A 108 -53.74 -20.52 -8.60
CA GLU A 108 -52.46 -20.16 -9.24
C GLU A 108 -51.46 -19.60 -8.23
N LYS A 109 -51.90 -18.74 -7.32
CA LYS A 109 -51.08 -18.20 -6.23
C LYS A 109 -50.56 -19.30 -5.31
N THR A 110 -51.39 -20.25 -4.91
CA THR A 110 -50.96 -21.39 -4.07
C THR A 110 -50.00 -22.31 -4.82
N LYS A 111 -50.17 -22.53 -6.12
CA LYS A 111 -49.19 -23.26 -6.95
C LYS A 111 -47.86 -22.51 -7.04
N ALA A 112 -47.89 -21.20 -7.29
CA ALA A 112 -46.69 -20.36 -7.33
C ALA A 112 -45.97 -20.33 -5.97
N GLN A 113 -46.71 -20.24 -4.86
CA GLN A 113 -46.15 -20.32 -3.51
C GLN A 113 -45.50 -21.68 -3.23
N ARG A 114 -46.12 -22.79 -3.66
CA ARG A 114 -45.53 -24.13 -3.53
C ARG A 114 -44.27 -24.28 -4.37
N GLN A 115 -44.25 -23.73 -5.59
CA GLN A 115 -43.06 -23.71 -6.43
C GLN A 115 -41.94 -22.85 -5.82
N ALA A 116 -42.27 -21.68 -5.29
CA ALA A 116 -41.31 -20.82 -4.60
C ALA A 116 -40.73 -21.51 -3.35
N ALA A 117 -41.57 -22.17 -2.55
CA ALA A 117 -41.13 -22.94 -1.39
C ALA A 117 -40.27 -24.14 -1.78
N ALA A 118 -40.61 -24.85 -2.87
CA ALA A 118 -39.78 -25.94 -3.39
C ALA A 118 -38.40 -25.46 -3.85
N LEU A 119 -38.35 -24.35 -4.60
CA LEU A 119 -37.09 -23.73 -5.03
C LEU A 119 -36.27 -23.21 -3.84
N GLN A 120 -36.91 -22.67 -2.80
CA GLN A 120 -36.23 -22.27 -1.57
C GLN A 120 -35.60 -23.47 -0.86
N ASN A 121 -36.34 -24.57 -0.71
CA ASN A 121 -35.81 -25.79 -0.11
C ASN A 121 -34.66 -26.39 -0.94
N GLU A 122 -34.77 -26.40 -2.27
CA GLU A 122 -33.67 -26.84 -3.15
C GLU A 122 -32.42 -25.96 -2.99
N LEU A 123 -32.59 -24.64 -2.89
CA LEU A 123 -31.47 -23.72 -2.63
C LEU A 123 -30.85 -23.95 -1.26
N GLU A 124 -31.65 -24.23 -0.22
CA GLU A 124 -31.16 -24.56 1.12
C GLU A 124 -30.40 -25.88 1.14
N LEU A 125 -30.90 -26.92 0.47
CA LEU A 125 -30.22 -28.21 0.34
C LEU A 125 -28.89 -28.06 -0.41
N VAL A 126 -28.87 -27.35 -1.54
CA VAL A 126 -27.64 -27.11 -2.30
C VAL A 126 -26.63 -26.30 -1.47
N ARG A 127 -27.10 -25.32 -0.68
CA ARG A 127 -26.23 -24.58 0.25
C ARG A 127 -25.65 -25.50 1.32
N ALA A 128 -26.47 -26.34 1.95
CA ALA A 128 -26.01 -27.30 2.96
C ALA A 128 -25.02 -28.33 2.39
N GLU A 129 -25.27 -28.85 1.18
CA GLU A 129 -24.33 -29.73 0.47
C GLU A 129 -23.01 -29.02 0.17
N LYS A 130 -23.06 -27.77 -0.28
CA LYS A 130 -21.86 -26.97 -0.56
C LYS A 130 -21.07 -26.67 0.72
N ASP A 131 -21.74 -26.38 1.83
CA ASP A 131 -21.11 -26.14 3.12
C ASP A 131 -20.48 -27.41 3.70
N THR A 132 -21.14 -28.56 3.58
CA THR A 132 -20.57 -29.85 4.00
C THR A 132 -19.37 -30.25 3.13
N GLN A 133 -19.44 -30.06 1.81
CA GLN A 133 -18.30 -30.28 0.91
C GLN A 133 -17.13 -29.34 1.25
N ARG A 134 -17.42 -28.05 1.50
CA ARG A 134 -16.41 -27.08 1.93
C ARG A 134 -15.74 -27.51 3.23
N GLN A 135 -16.52 -27.91 4.23
CA GLN A 135 -15.97 -28.42 5.50
C GLN A 135 -15.13 -29.69 5.31
N GLN A 136 -15.52 -30.59 4.41
CA GLN A 136 -14.73 -31.78 4.09
C GLN A 136 -13.41 -31.44 3.39
N LEU A 137 -13.43 -30.49 2.45
CA LEU A 137 -12.21 -30.01 1.79
C LEU A 137 -11.30 -29.25 2.77
N ASP A 138 -11.87 -28.42 3.64
CA ASP A 138 -11.13 -27.71 4.69
C ASP A 138 -10.50 -28.68 5.68
N LYS A 139 -11.19 -29.76 6.07
CA LYS A 139 -10.62 -30.84 6.90
C LYS A 139 -9.46 -31.53 6.18
N LYS A 140 -9.67 -31.98 4.94
CA LYS A 140 -8.59 -32.61 4.14
C LYS A 140 -7.39 -31.69 3.94
N ALA A 141 -7.62 -30.39 3.76
CA ALA A 141 -6.54 -29.41 3.63
C ALA A 141 -5.77 -29.24 4.95
N ARG A 142 -6.45 -29.28 6.10
CA ARG A 142 -5.81 -29.27 7.42
C ARG A 142 -5.03 -30.55 7.67
N ASP A 143 -5.63 -31.70 7.42
CA ASP A 143 -4.98 -33.01 7.60
C ASP A 143 -3.72 -33.10 6.72
N ALA A 144 -3.79 -32.68 5.45
CA ALA A 144 -2.63 -32.65 4.55
C ALA A 144 -1.55 -31.64 5.00
N ALA A 145 -1.94 -30.51 5.59
CA ALA A 145 -1.00 -29.54 6.14
C ALA A 145 -0.30 -30.08 7.41
N GLU A 146 -1.04 -30.80 8.26
CA GLU A 146 -0.49 -31.48 9.44
C GLU A 146 0.47 -32.60 9.02
N GLU A 147 0.11 -33.42 8.03
CA GLU A 147 1.01 -34.44 7.45
C GLU A 147 2.27 -33.81 6.85
N ALA A 148 2.14 -32.72 6.08
CA ALA A 148 3.29 -32.02 5.51
C ALA A 148 4.22 -31.47 6.61
N ARG A 149 3.65 -30.92 7.68
CA ARG A 149 4.41 -30.42 8.83
C ARG A 149 5.12 -31.57 9.56
N LEU A 150 4.44 -32.69 9.81
CA LEU A 150 5.05 -33.87 10.43
C LEU A 150 6.19 -34.44 9.58
N LEU A 151 6.03 -34.47 8.25
CA LEU A 151 7.10 -34.90 7.34
C LEU A 151 8.28 -33.92 7.34
N GLN A 152 8.03 -32.62 7.46
CA GLN A 152 9.09 -31.62 7.62
C GLN A 152 9.85 -31.80 8.93
N GLU A 153 9.13 -31.95 10.06
CA GLU A 153 9.74 -32.25 11.37
C GLU A 153 10.58 -33.53 11.31
N GLN A 154 10.08 -34.60 10.69
CA GLN A 154 10.84 -35.85 10.49
C GLN A 154 12.07 -35.67 9.60
N LEU A 155 11.99 -34.84 8.55
CA LEU A 155 13.15 -34.55 7.69
C LEU A 155 14.20 -33.74 8.46
N GLU A 156 13.79 -32.77 9.26
CA GLU A 156 14.68 -31.97 10.11
C GLU A 156 15.38 -32.84 11.17
N ASP A 157 14.64 -33.75 11.82
CA ASP A 157 15.20 -34.72 12.77
C ASP A 157 16.20 -35.66 12.09
N LEU A 158 15.89 -36.16 10.88
CA LEU A 158 16.80 -37.01 10.12
C LEU A 158 18.04 -36.24 9.63
N THR A 159 17.90 -34.98 9.24
CA THR A 159 19.07 -34.16 8.86
C THR A 159 19.93 -33.85 10.07
N ALA A 160 19.33 -33.55 11.22
CA ALA A 160 20.06 -33.34 12.48
C ALA A 160 20.81 -34.60 12.91
N ALA A 161 20.18 -35.76 12.85
CA ALA A 161 20.81 -37.05 13.15
C ALA A 161 21.95 -37.38 12.18
N LYS A 162 21.78 -37.07 10.88
CA LYS A 162 22.83 -37.23 9.88
C LYS A 162 24.02 -36.31 10.17
N ASP A 163 23.77 -35.04 10.47
CA ASP A 163 24.83 -34.07 10.76
C ASP A 163 25.59 -34.42 12.05
N GLU A 164 24.87 -34.93 13.06
CA GLU A 164 25.50 -35.45 14.28
C GLU A 164 26.38 -36.68 13.97
N ALA A 165 25.88 -37.63 13.17
CA ALA A 165 26.66 -38.79 12.75
C ALA A 165 27.90 -38.40 11.94
N VAL A 166 27.79 -37.40 11.04
CA VAL A 166 28.93 -36.86 10.29
C VAL A 166 29.96 -36.25 11.23
N ARG A 167 29.53 -35.44 12.21
CA ARG A 167 30.44 -34.84 13.21
C ARG A 167 31.13 -35.89 14.06
N LEU A 168 30.43 -36.94 14.47
CA LEU A 168 31.02 -38.06 15.22
C LEU A 168 32.06 -38.79 14.37
N ALA A 169 31.75 -39.10 13.11
CA ALA A 169 32.69 -39.73 12.19
C ALA A 169 33.92 -38.84 11.91
N GLU A 170 33.74 -37.52 11.76
CA GLU A 170 34.85 -36.58 11.60
C GLU A 170 35.75 -36.55 12.83
N ARG A 171 35.18 -36.53 14.05
CA ARG A 171 35.93 -36.62 15.30
C ARG A 171 36.73 -37.91 15.41
N GLU A 172 36.09 -39.05 15.08
CA GLU A 172 36.76 -40.34 15.04
C GLU A 172 37.91 -40.36 14.03
N ILE A 173 37.72 -39.77 12.85
CA ILE A 173 38.77 -39.64 11.83
C ILE A 173 39.92 -38.76 12.35
N THR A 174 39.63 -37.63 13.01
CA THR A 174 40.68 -36.77 13.57
C THR A 174 41.44 -37.45 14.70
N ASP A 175 40.75 -38.22 15.55
CA ASP A 175 41.35 -38.98 16.64
C ASP A 175 42.20 -40.15 16.13
N LEU A 176 41.75 -40.84 15.09
CA LEU A 176 42.54 -41.88 14.44
C LEU A 176 43.76 -41.28 13.74
N LYS A 177 43.61 -40.14 13.05
CA LYS A 177 44.74 -39.43 12.44
C LYS A 177 45.76 -38.96 13.49
N SER A 178 45.31 -38.44 14.63
CA SER A 178 46.20 -38.03 15.72
C SER A 178 46.93 -39.23 16.33
N LYS A 179 46.22 -40.34 16.59
CA LYS A 179 46.82 -41.61 17.05
C LYS A 179 47.84 -42.17 16.06
N VAL A 180 47.55 -42.15 14.76
CA VAL A 180 48.48 -42.59 13.71
C VAL A 180 49.70 -41.67 13.65
N SER A 181 49.52 -40.35 13.74
CA SER A 181 50.66 -39.43 13.75
C SER A 181 51.53 -39.59 15.00
N ALA A 182 50.92 -39.86 16.16
CA ALA A 182 51.64 -40.10 17.41
C ALA A 182 52.39 -41.43 17.36
N SER A 183 51.77 -42.50 16.85
CA SER A 183 52.45 -43.79 16.69
C SER A 183 53.59 -43.70 15.68
N GLN A 184 53.41 -42.95 14.57
CA GLN A 184 54.48 -42.67 13.61
C GLN A 184 55.66 -41.95 14.25
N ARG A 185 55.42 -40.91 15.07
CA ARG A 185 56.48 -40.21 15.81
C ARG A 185 57.22 -41.13 16.77
N ILE A 186 56.49 -41.92 17.56
CA ILE A 186 57.08 -42.90 18.48
C ILE A 186 57.93 -43.92 17.70
N THR A 187 57.45 -44.41 16.56
CA THR A 187 58.26 -45.34 15.75
C THR A 187 59.51 -44.68 15.19
N GLN A 188 59.45 -43.40 14.79
CA GLN A 188 60.62 -42.64 14.34
C GLN A 188 61.63 -42.44 15.47
N GLU A 189 61.18 -42.01 16.64
CA GLU A 189 62.00 -41.86 17.85
C GLU A 189 62.65 -43.18 18.24
N LEU A 190 61.90 -44.29 18.25
CA LEU A 190 62.45 -45.62 18.54
C LEU A 190 63.48 -46.07 17.49
N VAL A 191 63.28 -45.73 16.22
CA VAL A 191 64.25 -46.03 15.15
C VAL A 191 65.52 -45.20 15.33
N GLU A 192 65.41 -43.91 15.68
CA GLU A 192 66.56 -43.05 15.98
C GLU A 192 67.30 -43.50 17.25
N GLU A 193 66.57 -43.83 18.30
CA GLU A 193 67.13 -44.41 19.53
C GLU A 193 67.84 -45.73 19.22
N ALA A 194 67.23 -46.62 18.43
CA ALA A 194 67.85 -47.89 18.04
C ALA A 194 69.15 -47.65 17.28
N LYS A 195 69.17 -46.73 16.29
CA LYS A 195 70.40 -46.34 15.57
C LYS A 195 71.45 -45.73 16.51
N SER A 196 71.04 -44.90 17.46
CA SER A 196 71.96 -44.31 18.44
C SER A 196 72.54 -45.38 19.36
N ARG A 197 71.72 -46.31 19.86
CA ARG A 197 72.13 -47.45 20.68
C ARG A 197 73.03 -48.38 19.90
N GLU A 198 72.76 -48.65 18.64
CA GLU A 198 73.62 -49.44 17.75
C GLU A 198 74.98 -48.77 17.58
N SER A 199 75.03 -47.46 17.30
CA SER A 199 76.30 -46.73 17.21
C SER A 199 77.08 -46.70 18.54
N VAL A 200 76.38 -46.65 19.67
CA VAL A 200 77.01 -46.73 20.99
C VAL A 200 77.47 -48.16 21.26
N LEU A 201 76.68 -49.17 20.91
CA LEU A 201 77.05 -50.58 21.05
C LEU A 201 78.31 -50.88 20.24
N GLU A 202 78.40 -50.44 18.98
CA GLU A 202 79.60 -50.56 18.15
C GLU A 202 80.82 -49.87 18.79
N LYS A 203 80.65 -48.63 19.31
CA LYS A 203 81.71 -47.91 20.05
C LYS A 203 82.09 -48.63 21.34
N THR A 204 81.13 -49.17 22.07
CA THR A 204 81.41 -49.91 23.30
C THR A 204 82.01 -51.27 23.01
N GLN A 205 81.68 -51.92 21.90
CA GLN A 205 82.25 -53.21 21.51
C GLN A 205 83.71 -53.02 21.06
N THR A 206 84.00 -51.96 20.31
CA THR A 206 85.38 -51.57 19.99
C THR A 206 86.15 -51.21 21.26
N LEU A 207 85.61 -50.35 22.12
CA LEU A 207 86.23 -50.03 23.42
C LEU A 207 86.37 -51.24 24.32
N LEU A 208 85.39 -52.15 24.37
CA LEU A 208 85.45 -53.39 25.14
C LEU A 208 86.54 -54.29 24.60
N SER A 209 86.71 -54.42 23.29
CA SER A 209 87.84 -55.17 22.73
C SER A 209 89.19 -54.57 23.15
N GLU A 210 89.33 -53.24 23.10
CA GLU A 210 90.53 -52.54 23.57
C GLU A 210 90.74 -52.68 25.09
N ARG A 211 89.65 -52.63 25.87
CA ARG A 211 89.67 -52.78 27.32
C ARG A 211 89.93 -54.22 27.71
N ASP A 212 89.42 -55.22 27.01
CA ASP A 212 89.69 -56.64 27.24
C ASP A 212 91.15 -56.97 26.92
N ASP A 213 91.72 -56.38 25.87
CA ASP A 213 93.16 -56.42 25.62
C ASP A 213 93.95 -55.79 26.77
N ARG A 214 93.48 -54.64 27.27
CA ARG A 214 94.13 -53.93 28.38
C ARG A 214 93.91 -54.61 29.73
N ILE A 215 92.76 -55.25 29.95
CA ILE A 215 92.43 -56.06 31.11
C ILE A 215 93.18 -57.38 31.03
N GLY A 216 93.46 -57.94 29.85
CA GLY A 216 94.39 -59.06 29.70
C GLY A 216 95.78 -58.68 30.21
N LYS A 217 96.28 -57.51 29.79
CA LYS A 217 97.56 -56.93 30.27
C LYS A 217 97.52 -56.63 31.77
N LEU A 218 96.47 -55.94 32.24
CA LEU A 218 96.31 -55.55 33.63
C LEU A 218 95.94 -56.72 34.55
N LYS A 219 95.27 -57.79 34.10
CA LYS A 219 95.04 -59.02 34.88
C LYS A 219 96.33 -59.80 35.01
N ALA A 220 97.21 -59.77 34.01
CA ALA A 220 98.58 -60.25 34.20
C ALA A 220 99.30 -59.42 35.29
N GLU A 221 99.11 -58.09 35.31
CA GLU A 221 99.65 -57.20 36.35
C GLU A 221 98.89 -57.27 37.69
N ASN A 222 97.61 -57.62 37.70
CA ASN A 222 96.76 -57.68 38.88
C ASN A 222 96.78 -59.07 39.50
N LEU A 223 97.07 -60.14 38.75
CA LEU A 223 97.58 -61.39 39.32
C LEU A 223 98.93 -61.14 39.99
N ARG A 224 99.77 -60.26 39.41
CA ARG A 224 101.02 -59.79 40.04
C ARG A 224 100.78 -58.94 41.29
N LEU A 225 99.73 -58.12 41.35
CA LEU A 225 99.45 -57.18 42.46
C LEU A 225 98.42 -57.70 43.50
N LYS A 226 97.54 -58.64 43.15
CA LYS A 226 96.71 -59.42 44.11
C LYS A 226 97.52 -60.49 44.81
N ALA A 227 98.69 -60.83 44.30
CA ALA A 227 99.72 -61.47 45.10
C ALA A 227 100.25 -60.54 46.21
N THR A 228 100.02 -59.21 46.13
CA THR A 228 100.65 -58.26 47.05
C THR A 228 99.76 -57.59 48.10
N THR A 229 98.44 -57.43 47.94
CA THR A 229 97.65 -56.69 48.97
C THR A 229 96.13 -56.88 48.88
N GLY A 230 95.45 -57.02 50.02
CA GLY A 230 93.98 -57.02 50.14
C GLY A 230 93.52 -56.37 51.45
N ASP A 231 92.76 -55.28 51.35
CA ASP A 231 92.39 -54.45 52.51
C ASP A 231 90.87 -54.35 52.72
N ALA A 232 90.43 -54.78 53.90
CA ALA A 232 89.03 -54.86 54.32
C ALA A 232 88.42 -53.50 54.74
N GLU A 233 89.21 -52.45 54.91
CA GLU A 233 88.74 -51.12 55.36
C GLU A 233 87.97 -50.37 54.28
N THR A 234 88.35 -50.56 53.01
CA THR A 234 87.61 -50.02 51.85
C THR A 234 86.18 -50.53 51.79
N ILE A 235 85.97 -51.79 52.18
CA ILE A 235 84.65 -52.44 52.18
C ILE A 235 83.73 -51.80 53.23
N ALA A 236 84.27 -51.33 54.36
CA ALA A 236 83.47 -50.71 55.41
C ALA A 236 82.97 -49.30 55.01
N ILE A 237 83.81 -48.50 54.36
CA ILE A 237 83.44 -47.16 53.87
C ILE A 237 82.37 -47.27 52.78
N ILE A 238 82.55 -48.20 51.83
CA ILE A 238 81.58 -48.47 50.76
C ILE A 238 80.21 -48.82 51.34
N ARG A 239 80.14 -49.63 52.41
CA ARG A 239 78.85 -49.99 53.03
C ARG A 239 78.09 -48.78 53.58
N ARG A 240 78.78 -47.83 54.22
CA ARG A 240 78.16 -46.63 54.77
C ARG A 240 77.62 -45.71 53.68
N GLU A 241 78.43 -45.45 52.66
CA GLU A 241 78.01 -44.63 51.52
C GLU A 241 76.83 -45.27 50.76
N LEU A 242 76.82 -46.60 50.65
CA LEU A 242 75.70 -47.33 50.04
C LEU A 242 74.41 -47.17 50.86
N THR A 243 74.49 -47.18 52.19
CA THR A 243 73.30 -46.94 53.04
C THR A 243 72.76 -45.53 52.90
N ASP A 244 73.64 -44.51 52.87
CA ASP A 244 73.22 -43.12 52.70
C ASP A 244 72.57 -42.91 51.31
N GLN A 245 73.17 -43.46 50.26
CA GLN A 245 72.59 -43.44 48.92
C GLN A 245 71.23 -44.15 48.85
N VAL A 246 71.06 -45.30 49.51
CA VAL A 246 69.76 -46.00 49.54
C VAL A 246 68.69 -45.14 50.24
N THR A 247 69.02 -44.44 51.33
CA THR A 247 68.05 -43.55 51.98
C THR A 247 67.69 -42.34 51.12
N HIS A 248 68.66 -41.78 50.40
CA HIS A 248 68.42 -40.68 49.45
C HIS A 248 67.56 -41.13 48.27
N ILE A 249 67.83 -42.30 47.69
CA ILE A 249 67.01 -42.90 46.62
C ILE A 249 65.57 -43.09 47.10
N ARG A 250 65.35 -43.62 48.31
CA ARG A 250 63.99 -43.76 48.86
C ARG A 250 63.25 -42.43 49.01
N LYS A 251 63.95 -41.36 49.42
CA LYS A 251 63.36 -40.01 49.49
C LYS A 251 63.00 -39.49 48.09
N LEU A 252 63.90 -39.63 47.12
CA LEU A 252 63.64 -39.25 45.74
C LEU A 252 62.47 -40.03 45.13
N GLU A 253 62.38 -41.34 45.42
CA GLU A 253 61.24 -42.16 44.99
C GLU A 253 59.93 -41.69 45.61
N ALA A 254 59.92 -41.29 46.89
CA ALA A 254 58.73 -40.73 47.53
C ALA A 254 58.29 -39.42 46.84
N THR A 255 59.22 -38.48 46.65
CA THR A 255 58.91 -37.22 45.95
C THR A 255 58.47 -37.44 44.51
N ASN A 256 59.02 -38.44 43.82
CA ASN A 256 58.61 -38.77 42.45
C ASN A 256 57.19 -39.37 42.44
N ARG A 257 56.83 -40.19 43.43
CA ARG A 257 55.45 -40.69 43.59
C ARG A 257 54.46 -39.55 43.85
N ASP A 258 54.81 -38.59 44.70
CA ASP A 258 53.96 -37.42 45.00
C ASP A 258 53.78 -36.54 43.75
N GLN A 259 54.87 -36.22 43.05
CA GLN A 259 54.83 -35.49 41.77
C GLN A 259 54.01 -36.22 40.71
N LEU A 260 54.10 -37.56 40.62
CA LEU A 260 53.27 -38.35 39.71
C LEU A 260 51.77 -38.28 40.08
N ALA A 261 51.43 -38.21 41.36
CA ALA A 261 50.05 -38.04 41.82
C ALA A 261 49.53 -36.64 41.45
N GLU A 262 50.32 -35.59 41.68
CA GLU A 262 50.00 -34.22 41.28
C GLU A 262 49.84 -34.10 39.76
N LEU A 263 50.76 -34.67 38.98
CA LEU A 263 50.66 -34.68 37.50
C LEU A 263 49.42 -35.42 37.02
N LYS A 264 49.03 -36.53 37.67
CA LYS A 264 47.77 -37.23 37.35
C LYS A 264 46.56 -36.34 37.66
N HIS A 265 46.55 -35.66 38.80
CA HIS A 265 45.49 -34.75 39.18
C HIS A 265 45.38 -33.55 38.21
N LEU A 266 46.50 -32.90 37.89
CA LEU A 266 46.56 -31.79 36.94
C LEU A 266 46.11 -32.23 35.54
N ARG A 267 46.47 -33.43 35.09
CA ARG A 267 45.97 -33.99 33.81
C ARG A 267 44.46 -34.22 33.83
N GLN A 268 43.88 -34.63 34.96
CA GLN A 268 42.42 -34.75 35.09
C GLN A 268 41.74 -33.38 35.06
N MET A 269 42.28 -32.40 35.77
CA MET A 269 41.77 -31.02 35.72
C MET A 269 41.88 -30.42 34.33
N HIS A 270 43.00 -30.64 33.62
CA HIS A 270 43.18 -30.15 32.26
C HIS A 270 42.12 -30.71 31.30
N LYS A 271 41.82 -32.01 31.38
CA LYS A 271 40.72 -32.62 30.60
C LYS A 271 39.37 -32.00 30.91
N ALA A 272 39.09 -31.72 32.19
CA ALA A 272 37.85 -31.03 32.56
C ALA A 272 37.79 -29.60 32.00
N VAL A 273 38.90 -28.88 32.03
CA VAL A 273 39.02 -27.55 31.42
C VAL A 273 38.84 -27.60 29.91
N GLU A 274 39.43 -28.58 29.22
CA GLU A 274 39.25 -28.79 27.77
C GLU A 274 37.77 -29.01 27.41
N ILE A 275 37.06 -29.85 28.17
CA ILE A 275 35.61 -30.06 27.98
C ILE A 275 34.84 -28.75 28.14
N VAL A 276 35.13 -27.97 29.19
CA VAL A 276 34.47 -26.67 29.42
C VAL A 276 34.82 -25.67 28.31
N GLU A 277 36.04 -25.69 27.78
CA GLU A 277 36.42 -24.85 26.65
C GLU A 277 35.68 -25.24 25.36
N GLU A 278 35.51 -26.54 25.11
CA GLU A 278 34.71 -27.04 23.97
C GLU A 278 33.24 -26.67 24.11
N GLU A 279 32.66 -26.83 25.30
CA GLU A 279 31.30 -26.39 25.61
C GLU A 279 31.17 -24.88 25.40
N LYS A 280 32.11 -24.08 25.92
CA LYS A 280 32.16 -22.63 25.68
C LYS A 280 32.24 -22.29 24.20
N ARG A 281 33.11 -22.94 23.42
CA ARG A 281 33.19 -22.74 21.96
C ARG A 281 31.87 -23.12 21.28
N SER A 282 31.20 -24.18 21.73
CA SER A 282 29.90 -24.60 21.19
C SER A 282 28.79 -23.60 21.51
N LEU A 283 28.74 -23.07 22.74
CA LEU A 283 27.79 -22.06 23.17
C LEU A 283 28.05 -20.72 22.46
N GLN A 284 29.32 -20.35 22.26
CA GLN A 284 29.69 -19.17 21.47
C GLN A 284 29.23 -19.28 20.02
N ARG A 285 29.37 -20.45 19.37
CA ARG A 285 28.84 -20.66 18.02
C ARG A 285 27.31 -20.57 18.00
N ARG A 286 26.62 -21.16 18.98
CA ARG A 286 25.15 -21.06 19.10
C ARG A 286 24.68 -19.62 19.32
N LEU A 287 25.42 -18.86 20.13
CA LEU A 287 25.14 -17.44 20.33
C LEU A 287 25.33 -16.66 19.03
N GLN A 288 26.42 -16.88 18.29
CA GLN A 288 26.65 -16.25 16.99
C GLN A 288 25.55 -16.58 15.98
N THR A 289 25.06 -17.82 15.94
CA THR A 289 23.93 -18.19 15.08
C THR A 289 22.62 -17.53 15.53
N ALA A 290 22.40 -17.38 16.84
CA ALA A 290 21.23 -16.69 17.36
C ALA A 290 21.28 -15.18 17.03
N GLU A 291 22.44 -14.55 17.20
CA GLU A 291 22.68 -13.16 16.80
C GLU A 291 22.46 -12.96 15.30
N ALA A 292 22.93 -13.88 14.45
CA ALA A 292 22.68 -13.84 13.01
C ALA A 292 21.17 -13.92 12.69
N LEU A 293 20.44 -14.85 13.32
CA LEU A 293 18.99 -14.96 13.17
C LEU A 293 18.25 -13.72 13.67
N GLU A 294 18.73 -13.09 14.76
CA GLU A 294 18.18 -11.82 15.24
C GLU A 294 18.39 -10.68 14.22
N THR A 295 19.53 -10.66 13.53
CA THR A 295 19.78 -9.68 12.45
C THR A 295 18.87 -9.92 11.24
N GLU A 296 18.74 -11.16 10.77
CA GLU A 296 17.82 -11.51 9.67
C GLU A 296 16.38 -11.15 10.04
N LEU A 297 15.94 -11.49 11.26
CA LEU A 297 14.62 -11.16 11.75
C LEU A 297 14.40 -9.65 11.91
N ALA A 298 15.44 -8.87 12.24
CA ALA A 298 15.37 -7.41 12.24
C ALA A 298 15.26 -6.85 10.83
N GLU A 299 15.99 -7.41 9.86
CA GLU A 299 15.91 -7.04 8.44
C GLU A 299 14.53 -7.35 7.86
N GLU A 300 14.00 -8.55 8.09
CA GLU A 300 12.65 -8.95 7.66
C GLU A 300 11.56 -8.09 8.31
N ARG A 301 11.71 -7.75 9.60
CA ARG A 301 10.82 -6.78 10.25
C ARG A 301 10.90 -5.41 9.59
N CYS A 302 12.08 -4.94 9.21
CA CYS A 302 12.24 -3.68 8.48
C CYS A 302 11.63 -3.73 7.08
N GLN A 303 11.83 -4.82 6.32
CA GLN A 303 11.21 -5.03 5.02
C GLN A 303 9.69 -5.04 5.12
N ARG A 304 9.15 -5.77 6.10
CA ARG A 304 7.71 -5.81 6.36
C ARG A 304 7.16 -4.43 6.71
N LEU A 305 7.84 -3.65 7.55
CA LEU A 305 7.42 -2.28 7.87
C LEU A 305 7.43 -1.39 6.61
N ARG A 306 8.45 -1.49 5.76
CA ARG A 306 8.50 -0.76 4.49
C ARG A 306 7.33 -1.12 3.58
N LEU A 307 7.02 -2.41 3.44
CA LEU A 307 5.87 -2.88 2.65
C LEU A 307 4.53 -2.44 3.26
N GLU A 308 4.41 -2.44 4.59
CA GLU A 308 3.23 -1.93 5.29
C GLU A 308 3.06 -0.41 5.08
N ASP A 309 4.15 0.35 5.15
CA ASP A 309 4.17 1.80 4.89
C ASP A 309 3.84 2.11 3.42
N GLU A 310 4.41 1.36 2.47
CA GLU A 310 4.08 1.46 1.04
C GLU A 310 2.60 1.12 0.81
N ARG A 311 2.08 0.05 1.42
CA ARG A 311 0.67 -0.30 1.32
C ARG A 311 -0.21 0.81 1.87
N LEU A 312 0.12 1.38 3.03
CA LEU A 312 -0.61 2.49 3.63
C LEU A 312 -0.56 3.75 2.75
N ALA A 313 0.59 4.02 2.10
CA ALA A 313 0.74 5.09 1.15
C ALA A 313 -0.20 4.93 -0.05
N TRP A 314 -0.25 3.74 -0.63
CA TRP A 314 -1.14 3.42 -1.74
C TRP A 314 -2.61 3.48 -1.34
N THR A 315 -2.98 2.97 -0.17
CA THR A 315 -4.37 3.05 0.30
C THR A 315 -4.79 4.49 0.54
N ALA A 316 -3.95 5.33 1.13
CA ALA A 316 -4.24 6.75 1.33
C ALA A 316 -4.43 7.49 -0.02
N TYR A 317 -3.56 7.20 -1.00
CA TYR A 317 -3.69 7.78 -2.33
C TYR A 317 -5.00 7.39 -3.01
N LEU A 318 -5.38 6.10 -2.95
CA LEU A 318 -6.61 5.56 -3.56
C LEU A 318 -7.89 6.00 -2.83
N GLU A 319 -7.89 6.01 -1.50
CA GLU A 319 -9.03 6.47 -0.70
C GLU A 319 -9.31 7.96 -0.95
N LYS A 320 -8.28 8.78 -1.13
CA LYS A 320 -8.46 10.21 -1.38
C LYS A 320 -8.89 10.53 -2.81
N GLU A 321 -8.45 9.74 -3.78
CA GLU A 321 -8.92 9.83 -5.17
C GLU A 321 -10.41 9.42 -5.29
N SER A 322 -10.88 8.54 -4.39
CA SER A 322 -12.28 8.10 -4.28
C SER A 322 -13.26 9.13 -3.68
N SER A 323 -12.97 10.43 -3.76
CA SER A 323 -13.86 11.53 -3.34
C SER A 323 -15.28 11.48 -3.96
N THR A 324 -15.50 10.63 -4.97
CA THR A 324 -16.79 10.27 -5.57
C THR A 324 -17.57 9.15 -4.85
N GLY A 325 -17.08 8.65 -3.71
CA GLY A 325 -17.83 7.79 -2.78
C GLY A 325 -17.74 6.28 -3.02
N ALA A 326 -17.00 5.83 -4.03
CA ALA A 326 -16.69 4.42 -4.26
C ALA A 326 -15.19 4.25 -4.49
N VAL A 327 -14.55 3.33 -3.77
CA VAL A 327 -13.16 2.94 -4.06
C VAL A 327 -13.14 2.29 -5.45
N GLU A 328 -12.87 3.07 -6.49
CA GLU A 328 -12.87 2.59 -7.88
C GLU A 328 -11.79 1.53 -8.11
N PHE A 329 -10.69 1.58 -7.34
CA PHE A 329 -9.56 0.66 -7.48
C PHE A 329 -9.14 0.06 -6.13
N PRO A 330 -9.37 -1.25 -5.89
CA PRO A 330 -8.99 -1.92 -4.64
C PRO A 330 -7.49 -2.29 -4.56
N SER A 331 -6.73 -2.15 -5.64
CA SER A 331 -5.31 -2.50 -5.72
C SER A 331 -4.56 -1.59 -6.69
N PRO A 332 -3.27 -1.26 -6.44
CA PRO A 332 -2.42 -0.56 -7.41
C PRO A 332 -2.36 -1.25 -8.78
N GLU A 333 -2.46 -2.58 -8.81
CA GLU A 333 -2.53 -3.35 -10.06
C GLU A 333 -3.81 -3.03 -10.85
N ALA A 334 -4.94 -2.84 -10.16
CA ALA A 334 -6.21 -2.47 -10.79
C ALA A 334 -6.14 -1.06 -11.39
N LEU A 335 -5.50 -0.11 -10.69
CA LEU A 335 -5.23 1.23 -11.21
C LEU A 335 -4.31 1.19 -12.44
N ALA A 336 -3.24 0.40 -12.40
CA ALA A 336 -2.34 0.25 -13.54
C ALA A 336 -3.05 -0.36 -14.76
N ARG A 337 -3.91 -1.35 -14.55
CA ARG A 337 -4.75 -1.93 -15.61
C ARG A 337 -5.73 -0.91 -16.18
N ALA A 338 -6.39 -0.11 -15.33
CA ALA A 338 -7.30 0.95 -15.77
C ALA A 338 -6.56 2.05 -16.54
N LEU A 339 -5.37 2.47 -16.08
CA LEU A 339 -4.52 3.43 -16.79
C LEU A 339 -4.12 2.89 -18.18
N VAL A 340 -3.78 1.61 -18.29
CA VAL A 340 -3.49 0.99 -19.58
C VAL A 340 -4.73 0.95 -20.47
N GLN A 341 -5.91 0.64 -19.92
CA GLN A 341 -7.18 0.68 -20.65
C GLN A 341 -7.50 2.10 -21.15
N GLU A 342 -7.32 3.12 -20.31
CA GLU A 342 -7.52 4.52 -20.69
C GLU A 342 -6.50 5.00 -21.72
N ARG A 343 -5.25 4.55 -21.63
CA ARG A 343 -4.23 4.83 -22.65
C ARG A 343 -4.59 4.19 -23.98
N LEU A 344 -5.07 2.94 -23.98
CA LEU A 344 -5.56 2.26 -25.17
C LEU A 344 -6.84 2.91 -25.72
N HIS A 345 -7.74 3.35 -24.84
CA HIS A 345 -8.94 4.06 -25.22
C HIS A 345 -8.61 5.41 -25.85
N SER A 346 -7.73 6.19 -25.22
CA SER A 346 -7.22 7.46 -25.73
C SER A 346 -6.51 7.28 -27.07
N ALA A 347 -5.68 6.24 -27.22
CA ALA A 347 -5.07 5.88 -28.50
C ALA A 347 -6.15 5.57 -29.56
N SER A 348 -7.16 4.78 -29.21
CA SER A 348 -8.27 4.46 -30.13
C SER A 348 -9.11 5.70 -30.51
N LEU A 349 -9.26 6.66 -29.59
CA LEU A 349 -9.94 7.93 -29.87
C LEU A 349 -9.08 8.82 -30.76
N LEU A 350 -7.76 8.84 -30.54
CA LEU A 350 -6.82 9.55 -31.42
C LEU A 350 -6.80 8.94 -32.82
N ASP A 351 -6.84 7.61 -32.94
CA ASP A 351 -6.96 6.91 -34.22
C ASP A 351 -8.26 7.30 -34.94
N LYS A 352 -9.40 7.29 -34.23
CA LYS A 352 -10.69 7.76 -34.77
C LYS A 352 -10.67 9.23 -35.17
N ILE A 353 -10.02 10.09 -34.39
CA ILE A 353 -9.85 11.51 -34.75
C ILE A 353 -8.96 11.61 -35.99
N GLY A 354 -7.91 10.79 -36.08
CA GLY A 354 -7.04 10.66 -37.24
C GLY A 354 -7.76 10.15 -38.49
N GLU A 355 -8.80 9.33 -38.35
CA GLU A 355 -9.69 8.89 -39.44
C GLU A 355 -10.72 9.98 -39.84
N ILE A 356 -11.28 10.70 -38.88
CA ILE A 356 -12.28 11.76 -39.13
C ILE A 356 -11.63 13.01 -39.74
N GLN A 357 -10.39 13.34 -39.37
CA GLN A 357 -9.67 14.49 -39.92
C GLN A 357 -9.57 14.47 -41.47
N PRO A 358 -9.12 13.40 -42.15
CA PRO A 358 -9.09 13.36 -43.60
C PRO A 358 -10.48 13.43 -44.21
N GLU A 359 -11.49 12.75 -43.64
CA GLU A 359 -12.89 12.90 -44.10
C GLU A 359 -13.39 14.36 -43.99
N LEU A 360 -13.00 15.07 -42.93
CA LEU A 360 -13.31 16.48 -42.76
C LEU A 360 -12.62 17.31 -43.84
N THR A 361 -11.34 17.05 -44.10
CA THR A 361 -10.60 17.74 -45.18
C THR A 361 -11.18 17.45 -46.56
N ASP A 362 -11.67 16.24 -46.81
CA ASP A 362 -12.34 15.86 -48.06
C ASP A 362 -13.68 16.57 -48.20
N ARG A 363 -14.48 16.64 -47.12
CA ARG A 363 -15.71 17.44 -47.10
C ARG A 363 -15.42 18.93 -47.29
N GLU A 364 -14.37 19.48 -46.70
CA GLU A 364 -13.96 20.87 -46.92
C GLU A 364 -13.50 21.11 -48.35
N ASN A 365 -12.77 20.17 -48.97
CA ASN A 365 -12.39 20.21 -50.38
C ASN A 365 -13.64 20.18 -51.27
N LEU A 366 -14.62 19.33 -50.96
CA LEU A 366 -15.89 19.27 -51.68
C LEU A 366 -16.69 20.57 -51.54
N ILE A 367 -16.78 21.13 -50.32
CA ILE A 367 -17.42 22.43 -50.09
C ILE A 367 -16.71 23.52 -50.89
N ARG A 368 -15.36 23.56 -50.88
CA ARG A 368 -14.59 24.51 -51.69
C ARG A 368 -14.86 24.36 -53.20
N ASN A 369 -14.99 23.12 -53.68
CA ASN A 369 -15.34 22.85 -55.08
C ASN A 369 -16.75 23.34 -55.41
N LEU A 370 -17.75 23.00 -54.58
CA LEU A 370 -19.14 23.45 -54.74
C LEU A 370 -19.27 24.98 -54.63
N GLU A 371 -18.53 25.62 -53.72
CA GLU A 371 -18.45 27.08 -53.65
C GLU A 371 -17.83 27.68 -54.91
N GLY A 372 -16.81 27.02 -55.48
CA GLY A 372 -16.22 27.36 -56.77
C GLY A 372 -17.22 27.25 -57.91
N GLU A 373 -17.99 26.16 -57.98
CA GLU A 373 -19.06 25.96 -58.95
C GLU A 373 -20.17 26.99 -58.79
N VAL A 374 -20.60 27.29 -57.56
CA VAL A 374 -21.59 28.34 -57.28
C VAL A 374 -21.08 29.70 -57.71
N LYS A 375 -19.80 30.02 -57.47
CA LYS A 375 -19.16 31.25 -57.98
C LYS A 375 -19.13 31.27 -59.52
N GLY A 376 -18.78 30.15 -60.14
CA GLY A 376 -18.78 29.96 -61.60
C GLY A 376 -20.17 30.17 -62.20
N LEU A 377 -21.19 29.48 -61.70
CA LEU A 377 -22.59 29.63 -62.10
C LEU A 377 -23.11 31.04 -61.86
N LYS A 378 -22.74 31.69 -60.74
CA LYS A 378 -23.09 33.10 -60.50
C LYS A 378 -22.44 34.02 -61.55
N SER A 379 -21.19 33.78 -61.91
CA SER A 379 -20.50 34.56 -62.95
C SER A 379 -21.11 34.32 -64.33
N GLU A 380 -21.55 33.10 -64.63
CA GLU A 380 -22.21 32.76 -65.90
C GLU A 380 -23.63 33.31 -65.96
N ILE A 381 -24.39 33.30 -64.85
CA ILE A 381 -25.68 34.00 -64.73
C ILE A 381 -25.47 35.51 -64.91
N GLN A 382 -24.40 36.08 -64.36
CA GLN A 382 -24.08 37.50 -64.54
C GLN A 382 -23.72 37.81 -66.00
N ARG A 383 -22.95 36.93 -66.66
CA ARG A 383 -22.64 37.01 -68.10
C ARG A 383 -23.90 36.90 -68.95
N LEU A 384 -24.78 35.95 -68.66
CA LEU A 384 -26.07 35.78 -69.36
C LEU A 384 -27.03 36.94 -69.09
N LYS A 385 -27.02 37.53 -67.88
CA LYS A 385 -27.76 38.77 -67.59
C LYS A 385 -27.20 39.97 -68.35
N GLN A 386 -25.88 40.05 -68.51
CA GLN A 386 -25.22 41.06 -69.35
C GLN A 386 -25.46 40.82 -70.86
N ALA A 387 -25.63 39.55 -71.28
CA ALA A 387 -25.95 39.15 -72.65
C ALA A 387 -27.47 39.11 -72.96
N GLY A 388 -28.32 39.24 -71.94
CA GLY A 388 -29.77 39.38 -72.08
C GLY A 388 -30.18 40.73 -72.71
N PRO A 389 -31.47 40.94 -73.02
CA PRO A 389 -31.96 41.99 -73.92
C PRO A 389 -31.87 43.43 -73.36
N SER A 390 -31.07 43.66 -72.33
CA SER A 390 -30.84 44.95 -71.67
C SER A 390 -29.40 45.46 -71.85
N GLY A 391 -28.62 44.88 -72.76
CA GLY A 391 -27.29 45.38 -73.12
C GLY A 391 -27.33 46.44 -74.24
N PRO A 392 -26.43 47.45 -74.24
CA PRO A 392 -26.42 48.54 -75.23
C PRO A 392 -26.15 48.11 -76.68
N SER A 393 -25.81 46.83 -76.90
CA SER A 393 -25.71 46.20 -78.24
C SER A 393 -27.09 45.76 -78.77
N ALA A 394 -28.00 45.31 -77.90
CA ALA A 394 -29.36 44.90 -78.27
C ALA A 394 -30.23 46.11 -78.65
N ASP A 395 -30.04 47.26 -78.00
CA ASP A 395 -30.73 48.51 -78.35
C ASP A 395 -30.26 49.07 -79.69
N LYS A 396 -28.97 48.91 -80.03
CA LYS A 396 -28.45 49.25 -81.37
C LYS A 396 -28.95 48.28 -82.44
N ALA A 397 -29.08 46.99 -82.14
CA ALA A 397 -29.65 46.00 -83.05
C ALA A 397 -31.15 46.24 -83.29
N ARG A 398 -31.93 46.54 -82.23
CA ARG A 398 -33.34 46.95 -82.33
C ARG A 398 -33.52 48.26 -83.09
N ALA A 399 -32.68 49.27 -82.83
CA ALA A 399 -32.70 50.52 -83.57
C ALA A 399 -32.31 50.37 -85.06
N ARG A 400 -31.45 49.40 -85.40
CA ARG A 400 -31.12 49.05 -86.79
C ARG A 400 -32.30 48.38 -87.50
N VAL A 401 -32.98 47.44 -86.85
CA VAL A 401 -34.18 46.78 -87.41
C VAL A 401 -35.33 47.78 -87.57
N GLU A 402 -35.54 48.68 -86.61
CA GLU A 402 -36.56 49.74 -86.72
C GLU A 402 -36.22 50.75 -87.83
N ARG A 403 -34.95 51.11 -88.05
CA ARG A 403 -34.54 51.93 -89.21
C ARG A 403 -34.73 51.20 -90.54
N GLN A 404 -34.42 49.91 -90.62
CA GLN A 404 -34.66 49.11 -91.82
C GLN A 404 -36.16 49.01 -92.14
N LYS A 405 -37.01 48.87 -91.12
CA LYS A 405 -38.46 48.86 -91.26
C LYS A 405 -39.01 50.21 -91.74
N ALA A 406 -38.48 51.32 -91.22
CA ALA A 406 -38.88 52.66 -91.66
C ALA A 406 -38.47 52.95 -93.12
N LEU A 407 -37.30 52.49 -93.55
CA LEU A 407 -36.83 52.64 -94.93
C LEU A 407 -37.65 51.80 -95.91
N ALA A 408 -37.99 50.55 -95.55
CA ALA A 408 -38.87 49.71 -96.36
C ALA A 408 -40.28 50.32 -96.52
N LEU A 409 -40.79 51.03 -95.51
CA LEU A 409 -42.09 51.72 -95.59
C LEU A 409 -42.03 52.94 -96.53
N GLN A 410 -40.94 53.71 -96.52
CA GLN A 410 -40.77 54.80 -97.50
C GLN A 410 -40.55 54.28 -98.93
N GLU A 411 -39.92 53.13 -99.09
CA GLU A 411 -39.77 52.47 -100.38
C GLU A 411 -41.12 51.97 -100.92
N VAL A 412 -41.99 51.42 -100.07
CA VAL A 412 -43.38 51.07 -100.45
C VAL A 412 -44.20 52.30 -100.82
N GLU A 413 -44.03 53.43 -100.11
CA GLU A 413 -44.71 54.69 -100.45
C GLU A 413 -44.18 55.29 -101.76
N TYR A 414 -42.88 55.20 -102.03
CA TYR A 414 -42.26 55.61 -103.28
C TYR A 414 -42.67 54.73 -104.46
N LEU A 415 -42.68 53.40 -104.30
CA LEU A 415 -43.17 52.45 -105.31
C LEU A 415 -44.67 52.61 -105.59
N ARG A 416 -45.47 52.97 -104.58
CA ARG A 416 -46.88 53.35 -104.77
C ARG A 416 -47.03 54.67 -105.51
N ALA A 417 -46.15 55.65 -105.29
CA ALA A 417 -46.16 56.90 -106.05
C ALA A 417 -45.74 56.67 -107.52
N GLN A 418 -44.77 55.78 -107.76
CA GLN A 418 -44.34 55.39 -109.10
C GLN A 418 -45.42 54.59 -109.86
N LEU A 419 -46.11 53.65 -109.21
CA LEU A 419 -47.26 52.97 -109.81
C LEU A 419 -48.38 53.98 -110.15
N LYS A 420 -48.57 54.99 -109.32
CA LYS A 420 -49.56 56.06 -109.58
C LYS A 420 -49.17 56.99 -110.73
N THR A 421 -47.88 57.18 -111.01
CA THR A 421 -47.41 57.90 -112.21
C THR A 421 -47.48 57.01 -113.45
N PHE A 422 -47.21 55.70 -113.33
CA PHE A 422 -47.42 54.74 -114.42
C PHE A 422 -48.90 54.60 -114.79
N ASP A 423 -49.83 54.59 -113.82
CA ASP A 423 -51.27 54.58 -114.08
C ASP A 423 -51.77 55.88 -114.76
N VAL A 424 -51.11 57.01 -114.50
CA VAL A 424 -51.42 58.31 -115.13
C VAL A 424 -50.78 58.41 -116.52
N GLU A 425 -49.61 57.82 -116.74
CA GLU A 425 -48.96 57.74 -118.05
C GLU A 425 -49.67 56.72 -118.98
N ASP A 426 -50.12 55.57 -118.44
CA ASP A 426 -50.89 54.55 -119.17
C ASP A 426 -52.33 55.01 -119.52
N ALA A 427 -52.88 55.98 -118.79
CA ALA A 427 -54.19 56.57 -119.09
C ALA A 427 -54.15 57.64 -120.21
N THR A 428 -52.97 58.07 -120.67
CA THR A 428 -52.88 59.20 -121.63
C THR A 428 -52.40 58.81 -123.03
N PHE A 429 -51.68 57.69 -123.25
CA PHE A 429 -51.22 57.31 -124.60
C PHE A 429 -50.96 55.79 -124.78
N GLN A 430 -51.87 55.07 -125.44
CA GLN A 430 -51.54 53.89 -126.27
C GLN A 430 -51.78 54.29 -127.75
N PRO A 431 -51.12 53.76 -128.82
CA PRO A 431 -50.48 52.43 -128.98
C PRO A 431 -49.18 52.37 -129.87
N GLU A 432 -48.51 51.21 -129.89
CA GLU A 432 -47.46 50.74 -130.85
C GLU A 432 -46.10 51.49 -130.97
N GLN A 433 -45.06 50.98 -130.30
CA GLN A 433 -43.80 50.45 -130.89
C GLN A 433 -42.73 50.22 -129.80
N TYR A 434 -42.14 49.03 -129.86
CA TYR A 434 -40.98 48.60 -129.09
C TYR A 434 -39.76 49.45 -129.45
N ASP A 435 -38.94 49.90 -128.49
CA ASP A 435 -37.51 50.05 -128.76
C ASP A 435 -36.62 50.22 -127.51
N GLN A 436 -35.74 49.22 -127.35
CA GLN A 436 -34.29 49.27 -127.07
C GLN A 436 -33.72 50.07 -125.87
N GLN A 437 -34.39 51.09 -125.36
CA GLN A 437 -33.93 51.89 -124.22
C GLN A 437 -34.12 51.19 -122.86
N LYS A 438 -35.07 50.25 -122.77
CA LYS A 438 -35.24 49.40 -121.57
C LYS A 438 -34.15 48.33 -121.45
N ALA A 439 -33.61 47.84 -122.58
CA ALA A 439 -32.61 46.78 -122.59
C ALA A 439 -31.21 47.29 -122.21
N THR A 440 -30.82 48.48 -122.67
CA THR A 440 -29.56 49.12 -122.26
C THR A 440 -29.57 49.49 -120.78
N ARG A 441 -30.73 49.91 -120.25
CA ARG A 441 -30.90 50.22 -118.83
C ARG A 441 -30.80 48.99 -117.92
N ILE A 442 -31.24 47.83 -118.40
CA ILE A 442 -31.13 46.56 -117.66
C ILE A 442 -29.66 46.08 -117.65
N GLN A 443 -28.93 46.19 -118.77
CA GLN A 443 -27.51 45.81 -118.82
C GLN A 443 -26.61 46.67 -117.90
N GLU A 444 -26.90 47.97 -117.77
CA GLU A 444 -26.17 48.84 -116.83
C GLU A 444 -26.44 48.49 -115.36
N LEU A 445 -27.66 48.04 -115.04
CA LEU A 445 -28.04 47.60 -113.70
C LEU A 445 -27.46 46.23 -113.36
N GLU A 446 -27.38 45.31 -114.31
CA GLU A 446 -26.72 44.01 -114.14
C GLU A 446 -25.21 44.17 -113.90
N ALA A 447 -24.53 45.08 -114.62
CA ALA A 447 -23.13 45.38 -114.40
C ALA A 447 -22.85 46.02 -113.02
N LEU A 448 -23.82 46.71 -112.42
CA LEU A 448 -23.72 47.26 -111.07
C LEU A 448 -23.90 46.18 -110.01
N VAL A 449 -24.84 45.25 -110.22
CA VAL A 449 -25.09 44.11 -109.32
C VAL A 449 -23.88 43.16 -109.29
N ASP A 450 -23.21 42.94 -110.40
CA ASP A 450 -22.01 42.08 -110.43
C ASP A 450 -20.81 42.72 -109.74
N LYS A 451 -20.66 44.06 -109.81
CA LYS A 451 -19.66 44.79 -109.00
C LYS A 451 -19.93 44.62 -107.50
N TYR A 452 -21.19 44.73 -107.07
CA TYR A 452 -21.55 44.51 -105.66
C TYR A 452 -21.34 43.06 -105.21
N LYS A 453 -21.56 42.06 -106.07
CA LYS A 453 -21.25 40.66 -105.75
C LYS A 453 -19.75 40.42 -105.57
N THR A 454 -18.91 41.05 -106.40
CA THR A 454 -17.45 40.93 -106.25
C THR A 454 -16.92 41.57 -104.97
N GLU A 455 -17.49 42.71 -104.55
CA GLU A 455 -17.14 43.37 -103.28
C GLU A 455 -17.62 42.58 -102.06
N LEU A 456 -18.82 41.97 -102.11
CA LEU A 456 -19.32 41.09 -101.05
C LEU A 456 -18.47 39.82 -100.91
N GLN A 457 -18.03 39.22 -102.03
CA GLN A 457 -17.12 38.07 -101.99
C GLN A 457 -15.76 38.43 -101.39
N ALA A 458 -15.21 39.61 -101.72
CA ALA A 458 -13.97 40.12 -101.13
C ALA A 458 -14.09 40.34 -99.60
N LEU A 459 -15.19 40.95 -99.15
CA LEU A 459 -15.47 41.18 -97.72
C LEU A 459 -15.71 39.87 -96.95
N THR A 460 -16.31 38.86 -97.59
CA THR A 460 -16.52 37.54 -96.98
C THR A 460 -15.21 36.77 -96.83
N THR A 461 -14.28 36.91 -97.79
CA THR A 461 -12.94 36.33 -97.67
C THR A 461 -12.09 37.01 -96.59
N GLU A 462 -12.23 38.33 -96.40
CA GLU A 462 -11.58 39.06 -95.30
C GLU A 462 -12.13 38.64 -93.92
N LEU A 463 -13.45 38.47 -93.78
CA LEU A 463 -14.07 37.98 -92.52
C LEU A 463 -13.62 36.55 -92.17
N ASN A 464 -13.56 35.64 -93.14
CA ASN A 464 -13.10 34.26 -92.92
C ASN A 464 -11.60 34.19 -92.52
N SER A 465 -10.78 35.14 -92.98
CA SER A 465 -9.37 35.24 -92.56
C SER A 465 -9.18 35.77 -91.14
N LEU A 466 -10.14 36.55 -90.63
CA LEU A 466 -10.12 37.07 -89.26
C LEU A 466 -10.72 36.08 -88.24
N GLU A 467 -11.66 35.23 -88.65
CA GLU A 467 -12.21 34.16 -87.79
C GLU A 467 -11.26 32.93 -87.63
N ALA A 468 -10.27 32.76 -88.51
CA ALA A 468 -9.32 31.64 -88.46
C ALA A 468 -8.17 31.80 -87.43
N THR A 469 -8.12 32.89 -86.66
CA THR A 469 -7.04 33.12 -85.66
C THR A 469 -7.49 32.93 -84.21
N SER A 470 -8.73 32.49 -83.97
CA SER A 470 -9.23 32.31 -82.60
C SER A 470 -10.31 31.24 -82.47
N ALA A 471 -10.00 29.98 -82.80
CA ALA A 471 -10.76 28.83 -82.32
C ALA A 471 -10.01 27.50 -82.45
N SER A 472 -9.99 26.74 -81.34
CA SER A 472 -9.75 25.28 -81.15
C SER A 472 -8.47 24.90 -80.34
N PRO A 473 -8.42 23.75 -79.64
CA PRO A 473 -9.05 23.53 -78.31
C PRO A 473 -8.17 22.73 -77.28
N ALA A 474 -8.60 22.76 -76.01
CA ALA A 474 -8.43 21.76 -74.93
C ALA A 474 -7.03 21.30 -74.42
N VAL A 475 -6.81 21.42 -73.09
CA VAL A 475 -6.66 20.33 -72.08
C VAL A 475 -6.18 20.92 -70.72
N HIS A 476 -6.67 20.31 -69.64
CA HIS A 476 -6.61 20.68 -68.21
C HIS A 476 -5.22 20.95 -67.57
N PRO A 477 -5.16 21.72 -66.46
CA PRO A 477 -3.95 21.96 -65.66
C PRO A 477 -3.84 21.01 -64.44
N PRO A 478 -2.63 20.80 -63.89
CA PRO A 478 -2.42 20.71 -62.45
C PRO A 478 -1.71 21.96 -61.92
N VAL A 479 -2.25 22.50 -60.84
CA VAL A 479 -1.78 23.69 -60.14
C VAL A 479 -0.50 23.39 -59.36
N VAL A 480 0.59 24.10 -59.64
CA VAL A 480 1.71 24.28 -58.72
C VAL A 480 2.08 25.76 -58.66
N GLY A 481 1.95 26.34 -57.46
CA GLY A 481 2.80 27.43 -56.97
C GLY A 481 2.68 28.79 -57.65
N SER A 482 1.51 29.43 -57.61
CA SER A 482 1.45 30.88 -57.80
C SER A 482 1.71 31.59 -56.47
N LYS A 483 2.89 32.22 -56.36
CA LYS A 483 3.17 33.24 -55.34
C LYS A 483 2.14 34.35 -55.50
N ARG A 484 1.45 34.69 -54.41
CA ARG A 484 0.45 35.77 -54.38
C ARG A 484 1.05 37.08 -54.91
N PRO A 485 0.28 37.89 -55.67
CA PRO A 485 0.59 39.29 -55.87
C PRO A 485 0.59 40.00 -54.51
N TRP A 486 1.63 40.80 -54.29
CA TRP A 486 1.79 41.70 -53.17
C TRP A 486 0.75 42.82 -53.32
N ASP A 487 -0.26 42.86 -52.45
CA ASP A 487 -1.17 44.01 -52.35
C ASP A 487 -0.52 45.05 -51.43
N GLU A 488 -0.10 46.18 -52.02
CA GLU A 488 0.36 47.39 -51.33
C GLU A 488 -0.82 48.09 -50.64
N THR A 489 -1.30 47.51 -49.54
CA THR A 489 -2.07 48.24 -48.52
C THR A 489 -1.37 48.05 -47.17
N GLY A 490 -0.12 48.53 -47.11
CA GLY A 490 0.79 48.46 -45.97
C GLY A 490 0.40 49.35 -44.80
N GLY A 491 -0.75 49.06 -44.18
CA GLY A 491 -1.19 49.67 -42.92
C GLY A 491 -1.60 48.68 -41.83
N GLY A 492 -1.74 47.38 -42.15
CA GLY A 492 -2.21 46.36 -41.19
C GLY A 492 -1.12 45.51 -40.54
N ASP A 493 0.09 45.48 -41.10
CA ASP A 493 1.12 44.49 -40.70
C ASP A 493 2.02 44.92 -39.54
N ALA A 494 2.12 46.22 -39.23
CA ALA A 494 2.88 46.70 -38.07
C ALA A 494 2.14 46.46 -36.73
N GLU A 495 0.80 46.33 -36.75
CA GLU A 495 0.00 45.99 -35.57
C GLU A 495 -0.22 44.48 -35.41
N SER A 496 -0.15 43.70 -36.50
CA SER A 496 -0.37 42.25 -36.48
C SER A 496 0.81 41.45 -35.90
N GLU A 497 2.06 41.91 -36.07
CA GLU A 497 3.25 41.30 -35.44
C GLU A 497 3.28 41.40 -33.90
N PRO A 498 3.08 42.57 -33.26
CA PRO A 498 3.00 42.66 -31.80
C PRO A 498 1.75 41.98 -31.24
N LEU A 499 0.62 41.97 -31.96
CA LEU A 499 -0.54 41.15 -31.60
C LEU A 499 -0.21 39.65 -31.63
N GLY A 500 0.49 39.19 -32.66
CA GLY A 500 0.93 37.80 -32.78
C GLY A 500 1.85 37.38 -31.63
N GLN A 501 2.80 38.23 -31.24
CA GLN A 501 3.66 38.01 -30.08
C GLN A 501 2.88 38.01 -28.76
N LEU A 502 1.88 38.90 -28.60
CA LEU A 502 1.00 38.93 -27.42
C LEU A 502 0.10 37.70 -27.35
N VAL A 503 -0.42 37.21 -28.47
CA VAL A 503 -1.21 35.97 -28.54
C VAL A 503 -0.35 34.76 -28.20
N GLN A 504 0.89 34.69 -28.70
CA GLN A 504 1.84 33.65 -28.32
C GLN A 504 2.20 33.70 -26.84
N LYS A 505 2.48 34.90 -26.28
CA LYS A 505 2.74 35.08 -24.84
C LYS A 505 1.52 34.72 -23.99
N LYS A 506 0.30 35.11 -24.40
CA LYS A 506 -0.94 34.72 -23.73
C LYS A 506 -1.13 33.20 -23.73
N ARG A 507 -0.84 32.54 -24.85
CA ARG A 507 -0.91 31.07 -24.96
C ARG A 507 0.15 30.39 -24.10
N LYS A 508 1.38 30.92 -24.04
CA LYS A 508 2.45 30.44 -23.14
C LYS A 508 2.05 30.61 -21.68
N LEU A 509 1.62 31.81 -21.28
CA LEU A 509 1.15 32.08 -19.91
C LEU A 509 -0.07 31.23 -19.53
N GLN A 510 -0.98 30.96 -20.46
CA GLN A 510 -2.09 30.03 -20.23
C GLN A 510 -1.59 28.59 -20.06
N GLY A 511 -0.57 28.18 -20.83
CA GLY A 511 0.14 26.91 -20.65
C GLY A 511 0.81 26.82 -19.29
N ASP A 512 1.67 27.77 -18.95
CA ASP A 512 2.39 27.87 -17.68
C ASP A 512 1.40 27.90 -16.49
N MET A 513 0.28 28.61 -16.61
CA MET A 513 -0.78 28.62 -15.60
C MET A 513 -1.44 27.24 -15.45
N SER A 514 -1.69 26.52 -16.55
CA SER A 514 -2.23 25.16 -16.48
C SER A 514 -1.23 24.16 -15.90
N GLU A 515 0.06 24.29 -16.22
CA GLU A 515 1.13 23.46 -15.69
C GLU A 515 1.35 23.71 -14.19
N LEU A 516 1.40 24.98 -13.78
CA LEU A 516 1.55 25.35 -12.38
C LEU A 516 0.33 24.96 -11.55
N HIS A 517 -0.88 25.06 -12.11
CA HIS A 517 -2.09 24.59 -11.46
C HIS A 517 -2.09 23.06 -11.28
N ALA A 518 -1.65 22.31 -12.29
CA ALA A 518 -1.50 20.86 -12.18
C ALA A 518 -0.43 20.47 -11.14
N ALA A 519 0.72 21.18 -11.11
CA ALA A 519 1.77 20.96 -10.13
C ALA A 519 1.31 21.28 -8.70
N TYR A 520 0.55 22.35 -8.51
CA TYR A 520 -0.01 22.72 -7.20
C TYR A 520 -0.98 21.64 -6.69
N GLN A 521 -1.89 21.17 -7.54
CA GLN A 521 -2.82 20.10 -7.19
C GLN A 521 -2.11 18.78 -6.85
N LEU A 522 -1.02 18.46 -7.55
CA LEU A 522 -0.18 17.30 -7.22
C LEU A 522 0.44 17.46 -5.82
N LEU A 523 1.05 18.62 -5.56
CA LEU A 523 1.75 18.89 -4.30
C LEU A 523 0.79 18.90 -3.10
N GLU A 524 -0.42 19.42 -3.28
CA GLU A 524 -1.48 19.42 -2.26
C GLU A 524 -1.91 17.98 -1.92
N LYS A 525 -2.08 17.12 -2.92
CA LYS A 525 -2.34 15.68 -2.72
C LYS A 525 -1.18 14.96 -2.03
N GLU A 526 0.06 15.25 -2.40
CA GLU A 526 1.24 14.67 -1.74
C GLU A 526 1.34 15.09 -0.27
N LEU A 527 1.14 16.36 0.04
CA LEU A 527 1.15 16.88 1.41
C LEU A 527 0.10 16.16 2.25
N ASP A 528 -1.11 16.03 1.72
CA ASP A 528 -2.21 15.36 2.38
C ASP A 528 -1.92 13.87 2.66
N VAL A 529 -1.45 13.13 1.65
CA VAL A 529 -1.05 11.72 1.82
C VAL A 529 0.06 11.59 2.87
N LYS A 530 1.02 12.52 2.90
CA LYS A 530 2.07 12.54 3.92
C LYS A 530 1.52 12.85 5.31
N THR A 531 0.53 13.73 5.44
CA THR A 531 -0.12 13.98 6.74
C THR A 531 -0.89 12.76 7.26
N GLU A 532 -1.57 12.02 6.38
CA GLU A 532 -2.26 10.78 6.74
C GLU A 532 -1.29 9.67 7.11
N GLN A 533 -0.16 9.53 6.40
CA GLN A 533 0.94 8.63 6.76
C GLN A 533 1.49 8.96 8.15
N LEU A 534 1.75 10.24 8.44
CA LEU A 534 2.21 10.68 9.76
C LEU A 534 1.17 10.38 10.84
N ALA A 535 -0.11 10.61 10.59
CA ALA A 535 -1.18 10.30 11.53
C ALA A 535 -1.31 8.79 11.77
N ALA A 536 -1.20 7.96 10.73
CA ALA A 536 -1.20 6.51 10.83
C ALA A 536 0.01 6.00 11.63
N ALA A 537 1.21 6.52 11.35
CA ALA A 537 2.43 6.20 12.10
C ALA A 537 2.30 6.60 13.59
N GLN A 538 1.74 7.77 13.88
CA GLN A 538 1.47 8.20 15.25
C GLN A 538 0.48 7.27 15.97
N ARG A 539 -0.60 6.83 15.30
CA ARG A 539 -1.54 5.85 15.86
C ARG A 539 -0.87 4.49 16.12
N GLN A 540 -0.02 4.02 15.21
CA GLN A 540 0.75 2.79 15.40
C GLN A 540 1.73 2.90 16.58
N LEU A 541 2.41 4.05 16.72
CA LEU A 541 3.27 4.33 17.87
C LEU A 541 2.49 4.35 19.19
N GLN A 542 1.28 4.92 19.20
CA GLN A 542 0.40 4.89 20.38
C GLN A 542 -0.14 3.48 20.69
N ALA A 543 -0.41 2.68 19.66
CA ALA A 543 -0.87 1.29 19.82
C ALA A 543 0.25 0.36 20.32
N ARG A 544 1.51 0.63 19.95
CA ARG A 544 2.68 -0.06 20.48
C ARG A 544 2.99 0.45 21.89
N ARG A 545 2.67 -0.35 22.90
CA ARG A 545 3.14 -0.09 24.27
C ARG A 545 4.65 -0.28 24.33
N VAL A 546 5.39 0.81 24.27
CA VAL A 546 6.84 0.80 24.50
C VAL A 546 7.07 0.52 25.99
N LEU A 547 7.78 -0.56 26.29
CA LEU A 547 8.10 -0.95 27.65
C LEU A 547 9.24 -0.06 28.15
N ALA A 548 8.87 1.07 28.75
CA ALA A 548 9.80 2.01 29.35
C ALA A 548 9.88 1.78 30.87
N LEU A 549 11.04 2.06 31.45
CA LEU A 549 11.17 2.19 32.90
C LEU A 549 10.23 3.30 33.37
N ARG A 550 9.51 3.07 34.47
CA ARG A 550 8.57 4.06 35.06
C ARG A 550 9.24 5.41 35.35
N SER A 551 10.53 5.38 35.67
CA SER A 551 11.42 6.53 35.79
C SER A 551 12.67 6.24 34.95
N ASN A 552 12.71 6.78 33.73
CA ASN A 552 13.86 6.66 32.86
C ASN A 552 14.79 7.85 33.11
N PRO A 553 16.03 7.66 33.59
CA PRO A 553 16.94 8.77 33.86
C PRO A 553 17.18 9.66 32.63
N THR A 554 17.13 9.11 31.42
CA THR A 554 17.24 9.89 30.18
C THR A 554 15.99 10.74 29.94
N SER A 555 14.79 10.19 30.17
CA SER A 555 13.54 10.93 30.05
C SER A 555 13.43 12.02 31.12
N ASP A 556 13.88 11.74 32.34
CA ASP A 556 13.89 12.71 33.43
C ASP A 556 14.87 13.85 33.12
N HIS A 557 16.06 13.51 32.62
CA HIS A 557 17.04 14.50 32.16
C HIS A 557 16.54 15.33 30.97
N GLU A 558 15.88 14.71 29.99
CA GLU A 558 15.24 15.41 28.87
C GLU A 558 14.09 16.31 29.34
N ALA A 559 13.28 15.86 30.29
CA ALA A 559 12.21 16.65 30.87
C ALA A 559 12.76 17.87 31.62
N VAL A 560 13.83 17.71 32.39
CA VAL A 560 14.54 18.82 33.05
C VAL A 560 15.12 19.77 32.00
N ARG A 561 15.84 19.27 30.98
CA ARG A 561 16.39 20.10 29.90
C ARG A 561 15.31 20.85 29.12
N ALA A 562 14.18 20.21 28.85
CA ALA A 562 13.06 20.84 28.16
C ALA A 562 12.39 21.89 29.03
N ALA A 563 12.24 21.63 30.33
CA ALA A 563 11.74 22.61 31.30
C ALA A 563 12.68 23.81 31.41
N ASP A 564 13.98 23.58 31.48
CA ASP A 564 15.01 24.62 31.55
C ASP A 564 15.05 25.44 30.26
N MET A 565 15.01 24.80 29.09
CA MET A 565 14.93 25.49 27.80
C MET A 565 13.66 26.34 27.68
N LYS A 566 12.52 25.85 28.17
CA LYS A 566 11.28 26.64 28.21
C LYS A 566 11.39 27.82 29.17
N ALA A 567 11.97 27.62 30.36
CA ALA A 567 12.20 28.69 31.34
C ALA A 567 13.14 29.76 30.77
N LEU A 568 14.23 29.38 30.11
CA LEU A 568 15.17 30.30 29.47
C LEU A 568 14.56 31.04 28.27
N LYS A 569 13.71 30.39 27.48
CA LYS A 569 12.97 31.07 26.41
C LYS A 569 12.00 32.11 26.96
N LEU A 570 11.26 31.75 28.01
CA LEU A 570 10.36 32.68 28.70
C LEU A 570 11.14 33.85 29.33
N GLU A 571 12.29 33.58 29.96
CA GLU A 571 13.15 34.62 30.50
C GLU A 571 13.69 35.54 29.40
N ASN A 572 14.18 34.99 28.29
CA ASN A 572 14.63 35.80 27.14
C ASN A 572 13.49 36.65 26.57
N ASP A 573 12.29 36.08 26.40
CA ASP A 573 11.13 36.82 25.91
C ASP A 573 10.72 37.94 26.87
N GLU A 574 10.73 37.68 28.18
CA GLU A 574 10.42 38.69 29.20
C GLU A 574 11.51 39.76 29.31
N LEU A 575 12.79 39.39 29.16
CA LEU A 575 13.92 40.31 29.14
C LEU A 575 13.91 41.19 27.90
N LEU A 576 13.65 40.62 26.72
CA LEU A 576 13.49 41.39 25.49
C LEU A 576 12.36 42.41 25.64
N LYS A 577 11.20 41.98 26.14
CA LYS A 577 10.09 42.88 26.48
C LYS A 577 10.46 43.93 27.52
N HIS A 578 11.34 43.61 28.47
CA HIS A 578 11.81 44.53 29.50
C HIS A 578 12.82 45.55 28.95
N ILE A 579 13.69 45.15 28.02
CA ILE A 579 14.65 46.02 27.31
C ILE A 579 13.92 46.95 26.32
N GLU A 580 12.89 46.45 25.63
CA GLU A 580 12.06 47.23 24.71
C GLU A 580 11.22 48.30 25.43
N ARG A 581 10.96 48.14 26.74
CA ARG A 581 10.26 49.15 27.56
C ARG A 581 11.21 50.32 27.89
N LYS A 582 10.69 51.55 27.77
CA LYS A 582 11.41 52.77 28.21
C LYS A 582 11.74 52.69 29.72
N PRO A 583 12.89 53.25 30.16
CA PRO A 583 13.31 53.16 31.56
C PRO A 583 12.25 53.77 32.47
N THR A 584 11.74 52.96 33.39
CA THR A 584 10.86 53.38 34.47
C THR A 584 11.68 54.01 35.60
N LEU A 585 11.07 54.84 36.44
CA LEU A 585 11.76 55.57 37.53
C LEU A 585 12.36 54.66 38.62
N PHE A 586 12.04 53.36 38.62
CA PHE A 586 12.49 52.39 39.61
C PHE A 586 13.09 51.17 38.92
N ALA A 587 14.21 50.67 39.46
CA ALA A 587 14.82 49.43 39.00
C ALA A 587 13.83 48.27 39.16
N THR A 588 13.38 47.71 38.04
CA THR A 588 12.44 46.59 37.99
C THR A 588 13.17 45.36 37.46
N VAL A 589 12.93 44.19 38.07
CA VAL A 589 13.48 42.90 37.63
C VAL A 589 12.31 42.02 37.17
N PRO A 590 12.40 41.36 36.01
CA PRO A 590 11.37 40.43 35.56
C PRO A 590 11.13 39.28 36.55
N ALA A 591 9.87 38.83 36.64
CA ALA A 591 9.49 37.78 37.57
C ALA A 591 10.17 36.43 37.24
N SER A 592 10.41 36.15 35.95
CA SER A 592 11.19 34.98 35.49
C SER A 592 12.61 34.94 36.06
N GLN A 593 13.32 36.08 36.09
CA GLN A 593 14.67 36.15 36.65
C GLN A 593 14.70 35.90 38.16
N LEU A 594 13.72 36.42 38.88
CA LEU A 594 13.58 36.17 40.31
C LEU A 594 13.22 34.71 40.61
N ALA A 595 12.41 34.08 39.76
CA ALA A 595 12.12 32.65 39.84
C ALA A 595 13.36 31.80 39.54
N ALA A 596 14.15 32.15 38.52
CA ALA A 596 15.42 31.48 38.20
C ALA A 596 16.42 31.56 39.36
N ALA A 597 16.62 32.75 39.94
CA ALA A 597 17.50 32.93 41.08
C ALA A 597 17.04 32.12 42.32
N ARG A 598 15.72 32.07 42.58
CA ARG A 598 15.17 31.23 43.66
C ARG A 598 15.46 29.74 43.43
N ARG A 599 15.25 29.26 42.20
CA ARG A 599 15.55 27.87 41.83
C ARG A 599 17.02 27.52 42.04
N GLU A 600 17.93 28.39 41.63
CA GLU A 600 19.37 28.20 41.85
C GLU A 600 19.70 28.12 43.36
N THR A 601 19.08 28.95 44.20
CA THR A 601 19.29 28.87 45.66
C THR A 601 18.74 27.58 46.27
N GLU A 602 17.65 27.03 45.74
CA GLU A 602 17.09 25.76 46.18
C GLU A 602 17.97 24.57 45.76
N GLU A 603 18.48 24.58 44.54
CA GLU A 603 19.41 23.58 44.02
C GLU A 603 20.71 23.55 44.84
N ALA A 604 21.31 24.72 45.11
CA ALA A 604 22.49 24.83 45.97
C ALA A 604 22.23 24.32 47.42
N ARG A 605 21.03 24.56 47.97
CA ARG A 605 20.63 24.02 49.27
C ARG A 605 20.47 22.50 49.24
N ALA A 606 19.93 21.95 48.16
CA ALA A 606 19.80 20.50 48.01
C ALA A 606 21.17 19.81 47.89
N GLU A 607 22.11 20.40 47.14
CA GLU A 607 23.47 19.87 47.00
C GLU A 607 24.21 19.88 48.34
N THR A 608 24.15 20.98 49.09
CA THR A 608 24.76 21.04 50.43
C THR A 608 24.13 20.05 51.42
N ALA A 609 22.82 19.81 51.35
CA ALA A 609 22.16 18.79 52.15
C ALA A 609 22.62 17.37 51.77
N SER A 610 22.77 17.08 50.48
CA SER A 610 23.29 15.81 49.97
C SER A 610 24.74 15.58 50.44
N ALA A 611 25.60 16.60 50.32
CA ALA A 611 26.99 16.54 50.78
C ALA A 611 27.07 16.29 52.30
N ARG A 612 26.23 16.96 53.10
CA ARG A 612 26.14 16.72 54.56
C ARG A 612 25.72 15.30 54.88
N LYS A 613 24.74 14.75 54.16
CA LYS A 613 24.28 13.35 54.33
C LYS A 613 25.38 12.36 53.98
N SER A 614 26.13 12.60 52.92
CA SER A 614 27.29 11.78 52.54
C SER A 614 28.40 11.85 53.58
N ALA A 615 28.71 13.04 54.11
CA ALA A 615 29.68 13.20 55.19
C ALA A 615 29.25 12.50 56.48
N GLN A 616 27.96 12.52 56.80
CA GLN A 616 27.42 11.78 57.95
C GLN A 616 27.55 10.27 57.76
N ARG A 617 27.17 9.74 56.60
CA ARG A 617 27.35 8.31 56.27
C ARG A 617 28.80 7.88 56.35
N LEU A 618 29.72 8.71 55.85
CA LEU A 618 31.15 8.44 55.95
C LEU A 618 31.60 8.32 57.41
N LYS A 619 31.14 9.23 58.29
CA LYS A 619 31.41 9.15 59.73
C LYS A 619 30.84 7.89 60.37
N GLU A 620 29.63 7.48 60.00
CA GLU A 620 28.99 6.25 60.48
C GLU A 620 29.78 5.00 60.06
N VAL A 621 30.17 4.92 58.78
CA VAL A 621 31.01 3.82 58.25
C VAL A 621 32.36 3.78 58.95
N TRP A 622 32.98 4.95 59.18
CA TRP A 622 34.28 5.01 59.83
C TRP A 622 34.20 4.61 61.30
N ALA A 623 33.11 4.97 62.00
CA ALA A 623 32.85 4.53 63.36
C ALA A 623 32.64 3.00 63.44
N ALA A 624 31.84 2.44 62.52
CA ALA A 624 31.64 0.99 62.42
C ALA A 624 32.96 0.25 62.13
N LYS A 625 33.75 0.72 61.16
CA LYS A 625 35.05 0.11 60.82
C LYS A 625 36.05 0.20 61.97
N SER A 626 36.05 1.32 62.69
CA SER A 626 36.88 1.49 63.89
C SER A 626 36.45 0.56 65.02
N GLN A 627 35.16 0.23 65.12
CA GLN A 627 34.69 -0.80 66.06
C GLN A 627 35.11 -2.20 65.63
N GLU A 628 34.94 -2.57 64.36
CA GLU A 628 35.42 -3.86 63.83
C GLU A 628 36.93 -4.04 64.07
N PHE A 629 37.72 -2.98 63.89
CA PHE A 629 39.15 -3.00 64.17
C PHE A 629 39.43 -3.24 65.66
N ARG A 630 38.71 -2.58 66.56
CA ARG A 630 38.83 -2.82 68.01
C ARG A 630 38.48 -4.26 68.38
N GLU A 631 37.42 -4.81 67.81
CA GLU A 631 36.99 -6.20 68.03
C GLU A 631 38.01 -7.21 67.47
N ALA A 632 38.62 -6.93 66.31
CA ALA A 632 39.67 -7.77 65.74
C ALA A 632 40.92 -7.78 66.61
N VAL A 633 41.36 -6.62 67.13
CA VAL A 633 42.51 -6.52 68.05
C VAL A 633 42.20 -7.23 69.37
N PHE A 634 41.00 -7.06 69.90
CA PHE A 634 40.52 -7.78 71.07
C PHE A 634 40.58 -9.31 70.87
N SER A 635 40.06 -9.81 69.75
CA SER A 635 39.98 -11.24 69.44
C SER A 635 41.34 -11.89 69.16
N THR A 636 42.23 -11.18 68.45
CA THR A 636 43.52 -11.74 68.00
C THR A 636 44.65 -11.57 69.01
N LEU A 637 44.72 -10.42 69.68
CA LEU A 637 45.82 -10.08 70.58
C LEU A 637 45.43 -10.16 72.06
N GLY A 638 44.14 -10.24 72.39
CA GLY A 638 43.67 -10.27 73.78
C GLY A 638 43.84 -8.92 74.51
N TRP A 639 43.79 -7.82 73.76
CA TRP A 639 43.88 -6.45 74.30
C TRP A 639 42.72 -5.57 73.80
N THR A 640 42.07 -4.86 74.72
CA THR A 640 41.06 -3.85 74.42
C THR A 640 41.74 -2.50 74.19
N VAL A 641 41.53 -1.92 73.01
CA VAL A 641 42.12 -0.63 72.63
C VAL A 641 41.07 0.48 72.65
N SER A 642 41.33 1.55 73.40
CA SER A 642 40.51 2.75 73.50
C SER A 642 41.30 3.98 73.07
N PHE A 643 40.80 4.73 72.08
CA PHE A 643 41.42 5.95 71.60
C PHE A 643 41.00 7.14 72.47
N LEU A 644 41.96 7.88 73.02
CA LEU A 644 41.75 9.10 73.78
C LEU A 644 42.01 10.34 72.91
N PRO A 645 41.41 11.49 73.25
CA PRO A 645 41.72 12.78 72.61
C PRO A 645 43.22 13.09 72.66
N GLY A 646 43.79 13.58 71.55
CA GLY A 646 45.22 13.92 71.44
C GLY A 646 46.13 12.74 71.07
N GLY A 647 45.64 11.80 70.25
CA GLY A 647 46.48 10.73 69.66
C GLY A 647 46.97 9.67 70.65
N LYS A 648 46.43 9.64 71.87
CA LYS A 648 46.79 8.67 72.92
C LYS A 648 45.92 7.43 72.80
N MET A 649 46.52 6.27 73.01
CA MET A 649 45.88 4.98 72.92
C MET A 649 45.99 4.28 74.28
N ARG A 650 44.85 4.04 74.93
CA ARG A 650 44.78 3.22 76.14
C ARG A 650 44.56 1.77 75.72
N VAL A 651 45.34 0.87 76.29
CA VAL A 651 45.31 -0.56 76.02
C VAL A 651 45.13 -1.29 77.34
N GLU A 652 44.17 -2.19 77.39
CA GLU A 652 43.79 -2.94 78.59
C GLU A 652 43.73 -4.43 78.27
N SER A 653 44.26 -5.28 79.15
CA SER A 653 44.29 -6.72 78.88
C SER A 653 42.93 -7.36 79.13
N VAL A 654 42.51 -8.24 78.22
CA VAL A 654 41.27 -9.01 78.38
C VAL A 654 41.35 -9.99 79.55
N TYR A 655 42.54 -10.54 79.80
CA TYR A 655 42.78 -11.53 80.85
C TYR A 655 43.00 -10.90 82.23
N HIS A 656 43.21 -9.58 82.28
CA HIS A 656 43.37 -8.83 83.53
C HIS A 656 42.65 -7.48 83.47
N PRO A 657 41.30 -7.47 83.42
CA PRO A 657 40.53 -6.25 83.33
C PRO A 657 40.62 -5.42 84.62
N SER A 658 40.51 -4.10 84.49
CA SER A 658 40.38 -3.17 85.60
C SER A 658 39.07 -3.41 86.33
N ARG A 659 39.12 -3.44 87.67
CA ARG A 659 37.92 -3.67 88.51
C ARG A 659 37.13 -2.39 88.79
N THR A 660 37.75 -1.23 88.58
CA THR A 660 37.21 0.10 88.81
C THR A 660 37.19 0.90 87.51
N ASP A 661 36.24 1.83 87.40
CA ASP A 661 36.07 2.72 86.24
C ASP A 661 37.24 3.72 86.07
N GLU A 662 38.19 3.71 87.01
CA GLU A 662 39.44 4.48 86.96
C GLU A 662 40.51 3.86 86.04
N HIS A 663 40.22 2.69 85.43
CA HIS A 663 41.10 1.97 84.51
C HIS A 663 42.54 1.79 85.04
N GLU A 664 42.64 1.40 86.31
CA GLU A 664 43.90 1.26 87.04
C GLU A 664 44.85 0.22 86.42
N ASN A 665 44.32 -0.77 85.70
CA ASN A 665 45.08 -1.85 85.05
C ASN A 665 45.24 -1.62 83.53
N SER A 666 45.33 -0.37 83.09
CA SER A 666 45.52 0.00 81.69
C SER A 666 46.92 0.53 81.38
N ILE A 667 47.34 0.51 80.12
CA ILE A 667 48.60 1.08 79.64
C ILE A 667 48.25 2.13 78.60
N VAL A 668 48.68 3.37 78.82
CA VAL A 668 48.44 4.49 77.91
C VAL A 668 49.70 4.75 77.09
N PHE A 669 49.59 4.53 75.78
CA PHE A 669 50.59 4.86 74.78
C PHE A 669 50.30 6.24 74.21
N ASP A 670 51.31 7.10 74.18
CA ASP A 670 51.26 8.38 73.50
C ASP A 670 51.94 8.23 72.14
N GLY A 671 51.14 8.18 71.06
CA GLY A 671 51.64 7.96 69.70
C GLY A 671 52.45 9.14 69.14
N GLU A 672 52.23 10.36 69.64
CA GLU A 672 52.94 11.56 69.18
C GLU A 672 54.30 11.73 69.86
N LYS A 673 54.38 11.39 71.16
CA LYS A 673 55.64 11.50 71.94
C LYS A 673 56.41 10.18 72.06
N GLY A 674 55.83 9.07 71.60
CA GLY A 674 56.41 7.73 71.74
C GLY A 674 56.58 7.29 73.19
N THR A 675 55.83 7.89 74.13
CA THR A 675 55.96 7.61 75.56
C THR A 675 54.89 6.63 76.04
N MET A 676 55.24 5.76 76.97
CA MET A 676 54.32 4.80 77.59
C MET A 676 54.13 5.15 79.07
N LYS A 677 52.88 5.19 79.53
CA LYS A 677 52.52 5.39 80.93
C LYS A 677 51.60 4.28 81.40
N VAL A 678 51.80 3.81 82.62
CA VAL A 678 50.94 2.81 83.25
C VAL A 678 49.80 3.51 83.97
N GLY A 679 48.57 3.02 83.78
CA GLY A 679 47.36 3.39 84.52
C GLY A 679 47.53 3.10 86.01
N GLY A 680 46.82 3.86 86.87
CA GLY A 680 47.00 3.78 88.33
C GLY A 680 48.30 4.38 88.88
N GLY A 681 49.22 4.85 88.02
CA GLY A 681 50.45 5.53 88.43
C GLY A 681 51.63 4.60 88.79
N PRO A 682 52.84 5.15 89.03
CA PRO A 682 54.07 4.37 89.15
C PRO A 682 54.18 3.53 90.43
N ARG A 683 53.31 3.76 91.41
CA ARG A 683 53.21 2.98 92.66
C ARG A 683 52.02 2.02 92.68
N SER A 684 51.29 1.87 91.57
CA SER A 684 50.19 0.91 91.46
C SER A 684 50.69 -0.52 91.61
N ALA A 685 49.85 -1.39 92.17
CA ALA A 685 50.08 -2.84 92.21
C ALA A 685 50.32 -3.40 90.80
N PHE A 686 49.60 -2.87 89.81
CA PHE A 686 49.76 -3.22 88.40
C PHE A 686 51.13 -2.79 87.85
N ALA A 687 51.56 -1.55 88.11
CA ALA A 687 52.86 -1.04 87.68
C ALA A 687 54.05 -1.80 88.29
N THR A 688 53.92 -2.26 89.54
CA THR A 688 54.93 -3.07 90.22
C THR A 688 55.03 -4.46 89.59
N LYS A 689 53.88 -5.06 89.26
CA LYS A 689 53.78 -6.39 88.65
C LYS A 689 54.40 -6.44 87.25
N ILE A 690 54.01 -5.52 86.37
CA ILE A 690 54.55 -5.46 85.01
C ILE A 690 55.95 -4.83 84.95
N GLY A 691 56.47 -4.31 86.07
CA GLY A 691 57.73 -3.56 86.12
C GLY A 691 58.96 -4.34 85.65
N ASN A 692 59.00 -5.65 85.93
CA ASN A 692 60.08 -6.53 85.46
C ASN A 692 60.02 -6.70 83.93
N ASN A 693 58.82 -6.94 83.38
CA ASN A 693 58.62 -7.03 81.93
C ASN A 693 58.88 -5.70 81.22
N ILE A 694 58.53 -4.56 81.83
CA ILE A 694 58.88 -3.22 81.29
C ILE A 694 60.41 -3.05 81.24
N ARG A 695 61.14 -3.44 82.29
CA ARG A 695 62.60 -3.33 82.32
C ARG A 695 63.22 -4.18 81.20
N PHE A 696 62.85 -5.45 81.13
CA PHE A 696 63.44 -6.40 80.19
C PHE A 696 63.03 -6.13 78.73
N TRP A 697 61.74 -6.00 78.44
CA TRP A 697 61.27 -5.89 77.05
C TRP A 697 61.28 -4.46 76.50
N VAL A 698 60.97 -3.46 77.33
CA VAL A 698 60.85 -2.06 76.87
C VAL A 698 62.15 -1.29 77.06
N ARG A 699 62.85 -1.40 78.21
CA ARG A 699 64.11 -0.65 78.45
C ARG A 699 65.35 -1.32 77.85
N GLU A 700 65.50 -2.63 77.98
CA GLU A 700 66.69 -3.34 77.50
C GLU A 700 66.58 -3.74 76.01
N ARG A 701 65.42 -4.23 75.58
CA ARG A 701 65.20 -4.74 74.21
C ARG A 701 64.46 -3.78 73.27
N GLY A 702 63.79 -2.75 73.80
CA GLY A 702 63.08 -1.75 73.00
C GLY A 702 61.85 -2.26 72.23
N SER A 703 61.27 -3.41 72.60
CA SER A 703 60.16 -4.04 71.86
C SER A 703 58.86 -4.08 72.68
N VAL A 704 57.94 -3.17 72.36
CA VAL A 704 56.59 -3.13 72.94
C VAL A 704 55.72 -4.33 72.52
N PRO A 705 55.78 -4.84 71.27
CA PRO A 705 55.02 -6.04 70.90
C PRO A 705 55.42 -7.28 71.72
N CYS A 706 56.72 -7.50 71.94
CA CYS A 706 57.20 -8.61 72.78
C CYS A 706 56.78 -8.44 74.25
N PHE A 707 56.76 -7.19 74.73
CA PHE A 707 56.25 -6.85 76.06
C PHE A 707 54.77 -7.21 76.22
N LEU A 708 53.91 -6.79 75.28
CA LEU A 708 52.48 -7.11 75.33
C LEU A 708 52.22 -8.62 75.19
N ALA A 709 52.98 -9.33 74.37
CA ALA A 709 52.88 -10.79 74.24
C ALA A 709 53.33 -11.55 75.50
N ALA A 710 54.38 -11.07 76.19
CA ALA A 710 54.79 -11.64 77.46
C ALA A 710 53.72 -11.44 78.54
N LEU A 711 53.12 -10.25 78.59
CA LEU A 711 52.05 -9.94 79.54
C LEU A 711 50.77 -10.73 79.25
N THR A 712 50.41 -10.97 77.99
CA THR A 712 49.23 -11.79 77.68
C THR A 712 49.41 -13.22 78.15
N LEU A 713 50.58 -13.81 77.94
CA LEU A 713 50.88 -15.16 78.43
C LEU A 713 50.85 -15.21 79.96
N GLU A 714 51.47 -14.24 80.64
CA GLU A 714 51.49 -14.19 82.10
C GLU A 714 50.08 -14.02 82.70
N PHE A 715 49.27 -13.09 82.16
CA PHE A 715 47.90 -12.89 82.64
C PHE A 715 46.97 -14.05 82.29
N TYR A 716 47.17 -14.72 81.14
CA TYR A 716 46.42 -15.92 80.78
C TYR A 716 46.73 -17.10 81.71
N ASP A 717 48.01 -17.32 82.03
CA ASP A 717 48.44 -18.38 82.95
C ASP A 717 47.92 -18.14 84.38
N GLU A 718 47.86 -16.89 84.82
CA GLU A 718 47.27 -16.54 86.10
C GLU A 718 45.75 -16.71 86.12
N GLN A 719 45.07 -16.25 85.07
CA GLN A 719 43.62 -16.41 84.98
C GLN A 719 43.23 -17.88 84.93
N SER A 720 43.94 -18.70 84.15
CA SER A 720 43.71 -20.16 84.10
C SER A 720 43.98 -20.84 85.44
N LYS A 721 45.02 -20.44 86.19
CA LYS A 721 45.26 -20.92 87.56
C LYS A 721 44.14 -20.53 88.53
N THR A 722 43.64 -19.30 88.45
CA THR A 722 42.50 -18.87 89.28
C THR A 722 41.19 -19.56 88.92
N VAL A 723 40.96 -19.89 87.64
CA VAL A 723 39.77 -20.61 87.18
C VAL A 723 39.81 -22.10 87.55
N THR A 724 41.00 -22.70 87.63
CA THR A 724 41.18 -24.13 87.98
C THR A 724 41.13 -24.39 89.50
N LEU A 725 41.20 -23.32 90.33
CA LEU A 725 41.14 -23.38 91.79
C LEU A 725 39.74 -23.06 92.37
N CYS A 726 38.76 -22.80 91.51
CA CYS A 726 37.33 -22.77 91.82
C CYS A 726 36.66 -24.01 91.21
#